data_AF-A0A4S4B9I2-F1
#
_entry.id   AF-A0A4S4B9I2-F1
#
_cell.length_a   1.000
_cell.length_b   1.000
_cell.length_c   1.000
_cell.angle_alpha   90.00
_cell.angle_beta   90.00
_cell.angle_gamma   90.00
#
_symmetry.space_group_name_H-M   'P 1'
#
loop_
_entity.id
_entity.type
_entity.pdbx_description
1 polymer ?
#
loop_
_entity_poly.entity_id
_entity_poly.type
_entity_poly.pdbx_seq_one_letter_code
_entity_poly.pdbx_strand_id
1 'polypeptide(L)'
;MATGRSHDPPSLPTPRHPPRAGHGFRTHGGRALFPACSSPGGYPHGQHPNKRPQDVPGDPMTGWRLRPAPPGAGRPLPMRCSPVSGESFASFVTRLCAYQPRVLKMSVTTMLARIGLLPQEDHRAFLPGYGLMLSPEHLSTFARVTRLDEQTVAAMLLTHYVGICVTLPDLNPASPDFARRAGLGNWAYLTGTHVGPCCLAQPAATPWPDGDPLARAGLLAWKLPWSFLCLTHGRFLLGVCPGCGQRPGDQRMELGAMPRFRTHAARPGICMNPASRHRSSPGVSAICGYDLTQAPTTAVTGRRLLDAQRTVNQLLAGEPLAVAGELVAPSEVFGHLRSLVSLILHVAQPGDLGQLQAEVDSVFADHVSERDWQRAARREEAPGRKGTSLHPYKAPPTDPLLLAATVPLALDILVAGDLARMGERLAPLAARTREVKGPQARQLARYFHLEGPLATAYDACLADRSHLRRRLGRDTHARPTYAFTPDHVPPELWPEVYRERFAPLLAGSDLTETSGRRFVSMVLVQLVSTLDRVGAAQTLGLPPSHAAGLYNKAIGVVRSRGHTAAFDTQVRALASELSARVDRVDYRARRRALTEFRELTPQQWAELGLPQGAGTPTQRRNAAAWVWSHLTLQDPKDSPALASRDSSQRESLREVYRRFRDGDLQRLRPALKRLAEQVQAGLG
;
A
#
# COMPACT_ATOMS: atom_id res chain seq x y z
N MET A 1 32.11 -52.08 34.14
CA MET A 1 32.26 -53.05 33.03
C MET A 1 31.01 -52.94 32.16
N ALA A 2 31.20 -52.50 30.90
CA ALA A 2 30.49 -52.77 29.64
C ALA A 2 29.08 -53.43 29.70
N THR A 3 28.02 -53.07 28.97
CA THR A 3 27.68 -52.21 27.80
C THR A 3 26.14 -52.01 27.89
N GLY A 4 25.44 -50.96 27.44
CA GLY A 4 25.52 -50.20 26.19
C GLY A 4 24.43 -50.66 25.20
N ARG A 5 23.21 -50.09 25.26
CA ARG A 5 22.24 -50.04 24.13
C ARG A 5 21.40 -48.77 24.18
N SER A 6 21.38 -48.11 23.03
CA SER A 6 20.78 -46.82 22.68
C SER A 6 19.26 -46.90 22.54
N HIS A 7 18.56 -45.90 23.05
CA HIS A 7 17.16 -45.62 22.72
C HIS A 7 17.10 -44.57 21.61
N ASP A 8 16.52 -44.94 20.46
CA ASP A 8 16.02 -43.99 19.46
C ASP A 8 14.65 -43.44 19.91
N PRO A 9 14.35 -42.15 19.72
CA PRO A 9 13.03 -41.58 19.98
C PRO A 9 12.05 -41.82 18.81
N PRO A 10 10.72 -41.81 19.06
CA PRO A 10 9.72 -42.15 18.07
C PRO A 10 9.55 -41.09 16.99
N SER A 11 9.41 -41.55 15.74
CA SER A 11 9.14 -40.79 14.54
C SER A 11 7.79 -40.08 14.63
N LEU A 12 7.80 -38.74 14.57
CA LEU A 12 6.61 -37.92 14.39
C LEU A 12 6.05 -38.07 12.95
N PRO A 13 4.72 -38.06 12.75
CA PRO A 13 4.12 -38.19 11.44
C PRO A 13 4.37 -36.93 10.59
N THR A 14 4.87 -37.12 9.37
CA THR A 14 4.99 -36.10 8.34
C THR A 14 3.62 -35.58 7.93
N PRO A 15 3.38 -34.26 7.89
CA PRO A 15 2.12 -33.70 7.42
C PRO A 15 1.97 -33.96 5.91
N ARG A 16 0.86 -34.60 5.53
CA ARG A 16 0.47 -34.85 4.14
C ARG A 16 0.21 -33.52 3.43
N HIS A 17 0.91 -33.30 2.31
CA HIS A 17 0.68 -32.19 1.40
C HIS A 17 -0.76 -32.17 0.85
N PRO A 18 -1.43 -31.01 0.76
CA PRO A 18 -2.58 -30.85 -0.10
C PRO A 18 -2.16 -30.72 -1.58
N PRO A 19 -2.97 -31.18 -2.54
CA PRO A 19 -2.64 -31.12 -3.95
C PRO A 19 -2.66 -29.67 -4.48
N ARG A 20 -1.60 -29.32 -5.22
CA ARG A 20 -1.43 -28.05 -5.96
C ARG A 20 -2.63 -27.75 -6.86
N ALA A 21 -3.37 -26.67 -6.59
CA ALA A 21 -4.20 -25.98 -7.56
C ALA A 21 -3.43 -24.80 -8.18
N GLY A 22 -2.46 -25.10 -9.03
CA GLY A 22 -1.69 -24.09 -9.75
C GLY A 22 -2.34 -23.73 -11.09
N HIS A 23 -3.11 -22.63 -11.12
CA HIS A 23 -3.40 -21.90 -12.36
C HIS A 23 -2.72 -20.54 -12.31
N GLY A 24 -1.41 -20.54 -12.54
CA GLY A 24 -0.65 -19.32 -12.83
C GLY A 24 -0.99 -18.84 -14.25
N PHE A 25 -1.64 -17.68 -14.35
CA PHE A 25 -1.70 -16.91 -15.59
C PHE A 25 -0.27 -16.48 -15.97
N ARG A 26 0.33 -17.14 -16.97
CA ARG A 26 1.53 -16.64 -17.63
C ARG A 26 1.14 -15.52 -18.59
N THR A 27 1.48 -14.28 -18.24
CA THR A 27 1.48 -13.15 -19.17
C THR A 27 2.81 -13.13 -19.92
N HIS A 28 2.82 -13.52 -21.19
CA HIS A 28 3.95 -13.26 -22.08
C HIS A 28 3.91 -11.78 -22.52
N GLY A 29 4.72 -10.94 -21.87
CA GLY A 29 5.07 -9.60 -22.35
C GLY A 29 6.48 -9.62 -22.93
N GLY A 30 6.59 -10.00 -24.20
CA GLY A 30 7.84 -9.91 -24.95
C GLY A 30 8.07 -8.47 -25.42
N ARG A 31 9.15 -7.85 -24.94
CA ARG A 31 9.74 -6.65 -25.54
C ARG A 31 10.30 -7.01 -26.91
N ALA A 32 9.77 -6.41 -27.98
CA ALA A 32 10.44 -6.34 -29.27
C ALA A 32 10.92 -4.91 -29.49
N LEU A 33 12.24 -4.74 -29.49
CA LEU A 33 12.92 -3.58 -30.04
C LEU A 33 12.90 -3.73 -31.56
N PHE A 34 12.32 -2.75 -32.27
CA PHE A 34 12.46 -2.60 -33.72
C PHE A 34 13.40 -1.44 -34.02
N PRO A 35 14.44 -1.62 -34.83
CA PRO A 35 14.97 -0.57 -35.69
C PRO A 35 14.36 -0.68 -37.09
N ALA A 36 14.17 0.48 -37.71
CA ALA A 36 13.69 0.66 -39.07
C ALA A 36 14.68 0.13 -40.14
N CYS A 37 14.16 -0.32 -41.28
CA CYS A 37 14.62 0.05 -42.63
C CYS A 37 13.79 -0.64 -43.73
N SER A 38 13.24 0.20 -44.62
CA SER A 38 13.23 0.08 -46.08
C SER A 38 12.57 -1.13 -46.80
N SER A 39 11.44 -0.84 -47.46
CA SER A 39 10.96 -1.43 -48.74
C SER A 39 12.06 -1.38 -49.84
N PRO A 40 12.02 -2.14 -50.97
CA PRO A 40 10.82 -2.47 -51.77
C PRO A 40 10.77 -3.83 -52.54
N GLY A 41 9.58 -4.17 -53.07
CA GLY A 41 9.45 -4.88 -54.37
C GLY A 41 8.70 -6.23 -54.40
N GLY A 42 7.65 -6.31 -55.25
CA GLY A 42 7.39 -7.48 -56.14
C GLY A 42 6.26 -8.48 -55.81
N TYR A 43 5.10 -8.30 -56.49
CA TYR A 43 4.09 -9.25 -57.06
C TYR A 43 4.36 -10.79 -57.13
N PRO A 44 3.39 -11.68 -57.51
CA PRO A 44 2.08 -12.01 -56.91
C PRO A 44 1.70 -13.54 -56.95
N HIS A 45 0.48 -13.86 -56.51
CA HIS A 45 -0.39 -15.01 -56.86
C HIS A 45 0.00 -16.48 -56.55
N GLY A 46 -0.92 -17.17 -55.84
CA GLY A 46 -1.08 -18.62 -55.85
C GLY A 46 -2.42 -19.07 -55.25
N GLN A 47 -3.41 -19.37 -56.11
CA GLN A 47 -4.67 -20.06 -55.79
C GLN A 47 -4.44 -21.58 -55.73
N HIS A 48 -5.01 -22.35 -54.79
CA HIS A 48 -6.20 -23.26 -54.92
C HIS A 48 -5.92 -24.52 -54.04
N PRO A 49 -6.87 -25.45 -53.78
CA PRO A 49 -8.32 -25.36 -53.62
C PRO A 49 -8.91 -26.16 -52.42
N ASN A 50 -10.22 -25.94 -52.22
CA ASN A 50 -11.19 -26.63 -51.36
C ASN A 50 -11.21 -28.17 -51.43
N LYS A 51 -11.47 -28.81 -50.29
CA LYS A 51 -12.07 -30.16 -50.20
C LYS A 51 -13.39 -30.09 -49.43
N ARG A 52 -14.49 -30.50 -50.08
CA ARG A 52 -15.78 -30.84 -49.45
C ARG A 52 -15.69 -32.25 -48.82
N PRO A 53 -16.34 -32.52 -47.69
CA PRO A 53 -16.68 -33.89 -47.28
C PRO A 53 -18.06 -34.31 -47.77
N GLN A 54 -18.14 -35.59 -48.11
CA GLN A 54 -19.25 -36.33 -48.70
C GLN A 54 -20.37 -36.63 -47.71
N ASP A 55 -21.59 -36.75 -48.26
CA ASP A 55 -22.81 -37.20 -47.62
C ASP A 55 -22.74 -38.67 -47.14
N VAL A 56 -23.29 -38.94 -45.96
CA VAL A 56 -23.63 -40.28 -45.46
C VAL A 56 -25.14 -40.28 -45.14
N PRO A 57 -25.93 -41.26 -45.62
CA PRO A 57 -27.36 -41.32 -45.35
C PRO A 57 -27.63 -42.07 -44.04
N GLY A 58 -28.46 -41.50 -43.15
CA GLY A 58 -28.85 -42.14 -41.90
C GLY A 58 -30.10 -41.54 -41.24
N ASP A 59 -31.18 -42.34 -41.31
CA ASP A 59 -32.26 -42.55 -40.33
C ASP A 59 -33.36 -41.47 -40.07
N PRO A 60 -34.66 -41.76 -40.35
CA PRO A 60 -35.76 -40.83 -40.12
C PRO A 60 -36.49 -41.14 -38.79
N MET A 61 -35.92 -40.76 -37.65
CA MET A 61 -36.69 -40.65 -36.39
C MET A 61 -36.13 -39.55 -35.48
N THR A 62 -36.57 -38.31 -35.70
CA THR A 62 -36.65 -37.25 -34.67
C THR A 62 -37.61 -36.15 -35.15
N GLY A 63 -38.89 -36.50 -35.28
CA GLY A 63 -39.97 -35.53 -35.37
C GLY A 63 -40.20 -34.90 -34.00
N TRP A 64 -39.70 -33.68 -33.81
CA TRP A 64 -40.27 -32.51 -33.11
C TRP A 64 -39.19 -31.43 -33.06
N ARG A 65 -38.67 -31.00 -34.22
CA ARG A 65 -38.01 -29.69 -34.31
C ARG A 65 -39.12 -28.66 -34.20
N LEU A 66 -39.29 -28.08 -33.01
CA LEU A 66 -40.04 -26.84 -32.87
C LEU A 66 -39.48 -25.87 -33.92
N ARG A 67 -40.34 -25.44 -34.87
CA ARG A 67 -39.99 -24.35 -35.78
C ARG A 67 -39.48 -23.18 -34.93
N PRO A 68 -38.39 -22.50 -35.30
CA PRO A 68 -38.05 -21.24 -34.67
C PRO A 68 -39.27 -20.34 -34.85
N ALA A 69 -39.89 -19.95 -33.75
CA ALA A 69 -40.88 -18.89 -33.78
C ALA A 69 -40.21 -17.66 -34.41
N PRO A 70 -40.92 -16.83 -35.19
CA PRO A 70 -40.41 -15.51 -35.53
C PRO A 70 -40.01 -14.80 -34.22
N PRO A 71 -38.97 -13.94 -34.22
CA PRO A 71 -38.53 -13.27 -33.01
C PRO A 71 -39.73 -12.58 -32.37
N GLY A 72 -40.23 -13.16 -31.29
CA GLY A 72 -41.30 -12.60 -30.47
C GLY A 72 -40.76 -11.45 -29.65
N ALA A 73 -40.10 -10.49 -30.29
CA ALA A 73 -39.56 -9.29 -29.68
C ALA A 73 -40.75 -8.43 -29.24
N GLY A 74 -41.31 -8.69 -28.05
CA GLY A 74 -42.53 -7.99 -27.68
C GLY A 74 -43.34 -8.59 -26.55
N ARG A 75 -43.53 -9.92 -26.57
CA ARG A 75 -44.57 -10.52 -25.73
C ARG A 75 -44.05 -10.81 -24.32
N PRO A 76 -44.79 -10.41 -23.28
CA PRO A 76 -44.44 -10.76 -21.91
C PRO A 76 -44.32 -12.28 -21.73
N LEU A 77 -43.39 -12.72 -20.87
CA LEU A 77 -43.27 -14.14 -20.53
C LEU A 77 -44.58 -14.63 -19.87
N PRO A 78 -45.05 -15.84 -20.25
CA PRO A 78 -46.29 -16.39 -19.72
C PRO A 78 -46.16 -16.76 -18.24
N MET A 79 -44.99 -17.23 -17.81
CA MET A 79 -44.69 -17.51 -16.40
C MET A 79 -43.49 -16.70 -15.94
N ARG A 80 -43.66 -16.03 -14.80
CA ARG A 80 -42.73 -15.07 -14.22
C ARG A 80 -42.61 -15.34 -12.72
N CYS A 81 -41.42 -15.11 -12.19
CA CYS A 81 -41.18 -15.05 -10.75
C CYS A 81 -40.85 -13.61 -10.34
N SER A 82 -41.20 -13.24 -9.11
CA SER A 82 -40.85 -11.92 -8.57
C SER A 82 -39.36 -11.86 -8.18
N PRO A 83 -38.67 -10.75 -8.45
CA PRO A 83 -37.30 -10.58 -8.01
C PRO A 83 -37.24 -10.47 -6.49
N VAL A 84 -36.12 -10.91 -5.93
CA VAL A 84 -35.80 -10.69 -4.51
C VAL A 84 -35.05 -9.36 -4.38
N SER A 85 -35.29 -8.62 -3.29
CA SER A 85 -34.57 -7.37 -3.03
C SER A 85 -33.05 -7.61 -3.01
N GLY A 86 -32.31 -6.82 -3.78
CA GLY A 86 -30.86 -6.95 -3.93
C GLY A 86 -30.41 -8.19 -4.72
N GLU A 87 -31.30 -8.89 -5.41
CA GLU A 87 -30.95 -10.04 -6.25
C GLU A 87 -30.04 -9.65 -7.42
N SER A 88 -29.09 -10.51 -7.76
CA SER A 88 -28.27 -10.32 -8.95
C SER A 88 -29.01 -10.74 -10.23
N PHE A 89 -28.73 -10.07 -11.34
CA PHE A 89 -29.35 -10.37 -12.65
C PHE A 89 -29.11 -11.83 -13.05
N ALA A 90 -27.89 -12.33 -12.81
CA ALA A 90 -27.56 -13.73 -13.08
C ALA A 90 -28.39 -14.72 -12.23
N SER A 91 -28.65 -14.39 -10.95
CA SER A 91 -29.55 -15.18 -10.09
C SER A 91 -30.98 -15.14 -10.62
N PHE A 92 -31.49 -13.93 -10.91
CA PHE A 92 -32.85 -13.75 -11.38
C PHE A 92 -33.13 -14.51 -12.68
N VAL A 93 -32.24 -14.42 -13.67
CA VAL A 93 -32.35 -15.20 -14.92
C VAL A 93 -32.33 -16.72 -14.64
N THR A 94 -31.48 -17.19 -13.73
CA THR A 94 -31.41 -18.61 -13.36
C THR A 94 -32.71 -19.08 -12.69
N ARG A 95 -33.30 -18.27 -11.79
CA ARG A 95 -34.60 -18.54 -11.17
C ARG A 95 -35.73 -18.50 -12.20
N LEU A 96 -35.74 -17.50 -13.08
CA LEU A 96 -36.72 -17.38 -14.15
C LEU A 96 -36.72 -18.60 -15.07
N CYS A 97 -35.54 -19.17 -15.38
CA CYS A 97 -35.42 -20.44 -16.11
C CYS A 97 -36.02 -21.61 -15.32
N ALA A 98 -35.69 -21.74 -14.03
CA ALA A 98 -36.18 -22.83 -13.19
C ALA A 98 -37.69 -22.73 -12.87
N TYR A 99 -38.25 -21.53 -12.96
CA TYR A 99 -39.69 -21.27 -12.81
C TYR A 99 -40.49 -21.74 -14.04
N GLN A 100 -39.85 -21.97 -15.19
CA GLN A 100 -40.51 -22.52 -16.37
C GLN A 100 -40.89 -24.00 -16.17
N PRO A 101 -41.84 -24.57 -16.95
CA PRO A 101 -42.29 -25.93 -16.76
C PRO A 101 -41.11 -26.88 -16.96
N ARG A 102 -40.94 -27.85 -16.06
CA ARG A 102 -39.78 -28.75 -16.06
C ARG A 102 -39.55 -29.48 -17.38
N VAL A 103 -40.63 -29.75 -18.13
CA VAL A 103 -40.57 -30.37 -19.47
C VAL A 103 -39.76 -29.55 -20.47
N LEU A 104 -39.69 -28.22 -20.32
CA LEU A 104 -38.95 -27.34 -21.23
C LEU A 104 -37.43 -27.38 -20.99
N LYS A 105 -36.96 -27.88 -19.85
CA LYS A 105 -35.52 -27.93 -19.46
C LYS A 105 -34.79 -26.60 -19.78
N MET A 106 -35.40 -25.49 -19.37
CA MET A 106 -34.99 -24.14 -19.78
C MET A 106 -33.53 -23.83 -19.38
N SER A 107 -32.73 -23.42 -20.36
CA SER A 107 -31.34 -22.97 -20.18
C SER A 107 -31.24 -21.45 -20.19
N VAL A 108 -30.13 -20.90 -19.68
CA VAL A 108 -29.88 -19.45 -19.70
C VAL A 108 -29.84 -18.93 -21.14
N THR A 109 -29.16 -19.64 -22.05
CA THR A 109 -29.12 -19.26 -23.47
C THR A 109 -30.50 -19.26 -24.11
N THR A 110 -31.30 -20.30 -23.87
CA THR A 110 -32.67 -20.42 -24.39
C THR A 110 -33.56 -19.29 -23.85
N MET A 111 -33.47 -18.98 -22.55
CA MET A 111 -34.23 -17.89 -21.94
C MET A 111 -33.86 -16.54 -22.55
N LEU A 112 -32.57 -16.22 -22.65
CA LEU A 112 -32.12 -14.94 -23.21
C LEU A 112 -32.50 -14.80 -24.69
N ALA A 113 -32.41 -15.88 -25.49
CA ALA A 113 -32.87 -15.87 -26.88
C ALA A 113 -34.38 -15.62 -26.99
N ARG A 114 -35.18 -16.27 -26.13
CA ARG A 114 -36.65 -16.09 -26.10
C ARG A 114 -37.09 -14.70 -25.65
N ILE A 115 -36.31 -14.05 -24.78
CA ILE A 115 -36.55 -12.67 -24.37
C ILE A 115 -36.11 -11.67 -25.47
N GLY A 116 -35.29 -12.10 -26.43
CA GLY A 116 -34.75 -11.25 -27.50
C GLY A 116 -33.45 -10.55 -27.13
N LEU A 117 -32.73 -11.03 -26.11
CA LEU A 117 -31.39 -10.54 -25.73
C LEU A 117 -30.26 -11.24 -26.46
N LEU A 118 -30.56 -12.40 -27.06
CA LEU A 118 -29.68 -13.08 -27.99
C LEU A 118 -30.44 -13.26 -29.31
N PRO A 119 -29.77 -13.14 -30.46
CA PRO A 119 -30.42 -13.26 -31.76
C PRO A 119 -30.97 -14.67 -32.01
N GLN A 120 -30.34 -15.70 -31.43
CA GLN A 120 -30.74 -17.10 -31.57
C GLN A 120 -30.17 -17.97 -30.44
N GLU A 121 -30.71 -19.18 -30.31
CA GLU A 121 -30.22 -20.21 -29.41
C GLU A 121 -28.91 -20.85 -29.93
N ASP A 122 -27.83 -20.06 -29.91
CA ASP A 122 -26.50 -20.51 -30.32
C ASP A 122 -25.55 -20.59 -29.11
N HIS A 123 -24.85 -21.71 -28.97
CA HIS A 123 -23.76 -21.87 -28.00
C HIS A 123 -22.65 -20.82 -28.16
N ARG A 124 -22.46 -20.18 -29.31
CA ARG A 124 -21.49 -19.09 -29.50
C ARG A 124 -22.06 -17.71 -29.15
N ALA A 125 -23.38 -17.57 -29.08
CA ALA A 125 -24.00 -16.32 -28.69
C ALA A 125 -23.71 -16.01 -27.21
N PHE A 126 -23.37 -14.76 -26.94
CA PHE A 126 -23.15 -14.25 -25.59
C PHE A 126 -23.69 -12.83 -25.48
N LEU A 127 -24.10 -12.47 -24.28
CA LEU A 127 -24.54 -11.13 -23.94
C LEU A 127 -23.35 -10.38 -23.33
N PRO A 128 -22.75 -9.38 -24.01
CA PRO A 128 -21.66 -8.60 -23.45
C PRO A 128 -22.08 -7.96 -22.13
N GLY A 129 -21.23 -8.09 -21.10
CA GLY A 129 -21.51 -7.51 -19.78
C GLY A 129 -22.61 -8.24 -18.99
N TYR A 130 -22.90 -9.51 -19.26
CA TYR A 130 -23.90 -10.29 -18.51
C TYR A 130 -23.72 -10.16 -16.98
N GLY A 131 -24.74 -9.62 -16.31
CA GLY A 131 -24.73 -9.36 -14.87
C GLY A 131 -23.90 -8.14 -14.42
N LEU A 132 -23.11 -7.55 -15.32
CA LEU A 132 -22.40 -6.30 -15.11
C LEU A 132 -23.25 -5.10 -15.56
N MET A 133 -23.73 -5.12 -16.81
CA MET A 133 -24.55 -4.07 -17.41
C MET A 133 -25.39 -4.62 -18.59
N LEU A 134 -26.43 -3.88 -18.96
CA LEU A 134 -27.20 -4.09 -20.19
C LEU A 134 -27.13 -2.81 -21.03
N SER A 135 -27.18 -2.93 -22.35
CA SER A 135 -27.43 -1.76 -23.20
C SER A 135 -28.82 -1.20 -22.90
N PRO A 136 -29.10 0.09 -23.19
CA PRO A 136 -30.43 0.67 -22.98
C PRO A 136 -31.55 -0.15 -23.66
N GLU A 137 -31.30 -0.63 -24.88
CA GLU A 137 -32.23 -1.48 -25.62
C GLU A 137 -32.47 -2.84 -24.94
N HIS A 138 -31.40 -3.48 -24.46
CA HIS A 138 -31.49 -4.75 -23.74
C HIS A 138 -32.19 -4.60 -22.39
N LEU A 139 -31.93 -3.50 -21.67
CA LEU A 139 -32.59 -3.18 -20.42
C LEU A 139 -34.10 -3.02 -20.63
N SER A 140 -34.49 -2.18 -21.59
CA SER A 140 -35.90 -1.92 -21.92
C SER A 140 -36.62 -3.18 -22.39
N THR A 141 -35.95 -3.98 -23.24
CA THR A 141 -36.49 -5.26 -23.72
C THR A 141 -36.69 -6.25 -22.57
N PHE A 142 -35.70 -6.41 -21.68
CA PHE A 142 -35.82 -7.32 -20.54
C PHE A 142 -36.92 -6.86 -19.58
N ALA A 143 -36.95 -5.58 -19.23
CA ALA A 143 -37.97 -4.97 -18.38
C ALA A 143 -39.38 -5.22 -18.94
N ARG A 144 -39.60 -4.90 -20.22
CA ARG A 144 -40.89 -5.10 -20.91
C ARG A 144 -41.33 -6.56 -20.92
N VAL A 145 -40.43 -7.49 -21.27
CA VAL A 145 -40.75 -8.92 -21.39
C VAL A 145 -40.99 -9.57 -20.02
N THR A 146 -40.27 -9.13 -18.98
CA THR A 146 -40.44 -9.63 -17.61
C THR A 146 -41.51 -8.89 -16.82
N ARG A 147 -42.07 -7.79 -17.36
CA ARG A 147 -42.99 -6.86 -16.68
C ARG A 147 -42.40 -6.27 -15.39
N LEU A 148 -41.11 -5.98 -15.44
CA LEU A 148 -40.42 -5.21 -14.41
C LEU A 148 -40.24 -3.78 -14.93
N ASP A 149 -40.10 -2.83 -14.02
CA ASP A 149 -39.59 -1.51 -14.38
C ASP A 149 -38.07 -1.58 -14.64
N GLU A 150 -37.56 -0.66 -15.47
CA GLU A 150 -36.15 -0.64 -15.85
C GLU A 150 -35.22 -0.39 -14.65
N GLN A 151 -35.69 0.33 -13.62
CA GLN A 151 -34.90 0.61 -12.42
C GLN A 151 -34.69 -0.66 -11.58
N THR A 152 -35.71 -1.50 -11.44
CA THR A 152 -35.62 -2.81 -10.77
C THR A 152 -34.62 -3.71 -11.50
N VAL A 153 -34.64 -3.74 -12.84
CA VAL A 153 -33.66 -4.52 -13.61
C VAL A 153 -32.24 -3.94 -13.45
N ALA A 154 -32.11 -2.61 -13.51
CA ALA A 154 -30.83 -1.92 -13.33
C ALA A 154 -30.23 -2.16 -11.93
N ALA A 155 -31.06 -2.26 -10.88
CA ALA A 155 -30.63 -2.56 -9.52
C ALA A 155 -30.07 -4.00 -9.36
N MET A 156 -30.32 -4.89 -10.32
CA MET A 156 -29.76 -6.26 -10.34
C MET A 156 -28.40 -6.35 -11.05
N LEU A 157 -27.92 -5.27 -11.67
CA LEU A 157 -26.66 -5.21 -12.42
C LEU A 157 -25.57 -4.59 -11.57
N LEU A 158 -24.32 -5.03 -11.71
CA LEU A 158 -23.20 -4.45 -10.94
C LEU A 158 -23.00 -2.95 -11.17
N THR A 159 -23.49 -2.40 -12.29
CA THR A 159 -23.54 -0.95 -12.52
C THR A 159 -24.35 -0.19 -11.48
N HIS A 160 -25.20 -0.85 -10.71
CA HIS A 160 -25.86 -0.27 -9.55
C HIS A 160 -24.87 0.34 -8.54
N TYR A 161 -23.65 -0.21 -8.46
CA TYR A 161 -22.61 0.29 -7.56
C TYR A 161 -21.67 1.31 -8.21
N VAL A 162 -22.01 1.86 -9.38
CA VAL A 162 -21.24 2.94 -10.02
C VAL A 162 -21.29 4.19 -9.15
N GLY A 163 -20.12 4.75 -8.85
CA GLY A 163 -20.00 5.87 -7.91
C GLY A 163 -20.03 5.46 -6.43
N ILE A 164 -20.24 4.18 -6.13
CA ILE A 164 -20.18 3.60 -4.77
C ILE A 164 -18.92 2.78 -4.59
N CYS A 165 -18.74 1.69 -5.33
CA CYS A 165 -17.52 0.88 -5.25
C CYS A 165 -17.05 0.35 -6.62
N VAL A 166 -17.74 0.77 -7.69
CA VAL A 166 -17.43 0.42 -9.07
C VAL A 166 -17.20 1.69 -9.88
N THR A 167 -16.14 1.68 -10.68
CA THR A 167 -15.83 2.66 -11.71
C THR A 167 -15.77 1.95 -13.04
N LEU A 168 -16.52 2.42 -14.04
CA LEU A 168 -16.50 1.81 -15.35
C LEU A 168 -15.22 2.22 -16.11
N PRO A 169 -14.57 1.30 -16.82
CA PRO A 169 -13.44 1.66 -17.68
C PRO A 169 -13.93 2.47 -18.87
N ASP A 170 -13.10 3.41 -19.32
CA ASP A 170 -13.30 4.12 -20.59
C ASP A 170 -12.96 3.18 -21.77
N LEU A 171 -13.86 2.24 -22.03
CA LEU A 171 -13.78 1.22 -23.07
C LEU A 171 -15.18 0.97 -23.63
N ASN A 172 -15.24 0.51 -24.88
CA ASN A 172 -16.49 0.06 -25.48
C ASN A 172 -17.11 -1.09 -24.63
N PRO A 173 -18.34 -0.92 -24.09
CA PRO A 173 -19.05 -1.95 -23.33
C PRO A 173 -19.23 -3.30 -24.03
N ALA A 174 -19.27 -3.29 -25.36
CA ALA A 174 -19.37 -4.51 -26.17
C ALA A 174 -18.06 -5.32 -26.21
N SER A 175 -16.93 -4.75 -25.77
CA SER A 175 -15.64 -5.42 -25.76
C SER A 175 -15.55 -6.44 -24.61
N PRO A 176 -15.08 -7.69 -24.85
CA PRO A 176 -14.79 -8.63 -23.77
C PRO A 176 -13.82 -8.09 -22.71
N ASP A 177 -12.94 -7.16 -23.11
CA ASP A 177 -11.96 -6.54 -22.24
C ASP A 177 -12.58 -5.52 -21.26
N PHE A 178 -13.78 -5.01 -21.56
CA PHE A 178 -14.53 -4.11 -20.67
C PHE A 178 -14.82 -4.79 -19.34
N ALA A 179 -15.42 -5.98 -19.36
CA ALA A 179 -15.73 -6.76 -18.17
C ALA A 179 -14.45 -7.05 -17.38
N ARG A 180 -13.39 -7.53 -18.05
CA ARG A 180 -12.11 -7.83 -17.39
C ARG A 180 -11.53 -6.63 -16.64
N ARG A 181 -11.51 -5.44 -17.28
CA ARG A 181 -10.99 -4.21 -16.63
C ARG A 181 -11.90 -3.71 -15.53
N ALA A 182 -13.21 -3.79 -15.70
CA ALA A 182 -14.18 -3.48 -14.66
C ALA A 182 -14.03 -4.40 -13.45
N GLY A 183 -13.78 -5.70 -13.63
CA GLY A 183 -13.54 -6.64 -12.52
C GLY A 183 -12.27 -6.35 -11.74
N LEU A 184 -11.13 -6.26 -12.43
CA LEU A 184 -9.81 -6.05 -11.81
C LEU A 184 -9.70 -4.66 -11.17
N GLY A 185 -10.20 -3.62 -11.84
CA GLY A 185 -10.11 -2.23 -11.39
C GLY A 185 -10.98 -1.91 -10.18
N ASN A 186 -11.99 -2.74 -9.87
CA ASN A 186 -13.00 -2.46 -8.83
C ASN A 186 -13.11 -3.54 -7.75
N TRP A 187 -12.22 -4.54 -7.76
CA TRP A 187 -12.36 -5.69 -6.88
C TRP A 187 -13.77 -6.32 -7.00
N ALA A 188 -14.23 -6.61 -8.22
CA ALA A 188 -15.53 -7.26 -8.44
C ALA A 188 -15.36 -8.68 -8.97
N TYR A 189 -16.15 -9.62 -8.47
CA TYR A 189 -16.14 -11.02 -8.87
C TYR A 189 -17.00 -11.25 -10.12
N LEU A 190 -16.35 -11.21 -11.29
CA LEU A 190 -17.01 -11.52 -12.55
C LEU A 190 -16.99 -13.01 -12.90
N THR A 191 -16.13 -13.80 -12.24
CA THR A 191 -15.99 -15.26 -12.43
C THR A 191 -16.39 -16.03 -11.19
N GLY A 192 -17.55 -15.69 -10.63
CA GLY A 192 -18.11 -16.36 -9.47
C GLY A 192 -18.90 -15.41 -8.58
N THR A 193 -19.29 -15.89 -7.42
CA THR A 193 -19.97 -15.14 -6.37
C THR A 193 -19.69 -15.81 -5.04
N HIS A 194 -19.71 -15.03 -3.96
CA HIS A 194 -19.96 -15.60 -2.65
C HIS A 194 -21.39 -16.10 -2.57
N VAL A 195 -21.64 -17.03 -1.65
CA VAL A 195 -22.96 -17.65 -1.50
C VAL A 195 -23.31 -17.73 -0.02
N GLY A 196 -24.56 -17.41 0.33
CA GLY A 196 -25.14 -17.73 1.62
C GLY A 196 -26.02 -18.98 1.53
N PRO A 197 -25.55 -20.17 1.93
CA PRO A 197 -26.34 -21.41 1.94
C PRO A 197 -27.69 -21.27 2.62
N CYS A 198 -27.75 -20.60 3.78
CA CYS A 198 -29.00 -20.36 4.50
C CYS A 198 -30.00 -19.52 3.70
N CYS A 199 -29.56 -18.45 3.04
CA CYS A 199 -30.41 -17.66 2.15
C CYS A 199 -30.89 -18.48 0.94
N LEU A 200 -30.05 -19.37 0.40
CA LEU A 200 -30.45 -20.23 -0.71
C LEU A 200 -31.36 -21.39 -0.29
N ALA A 201 -31.31 -21.80 0.98
CA ALA A 201 -32.12 -22.87 1.53
C ALA A 201 -33.50 -22.39 1.98
N GLN A 202 -33.66 -21.10 2.29
CA GLN A 202 -34.91 -20.56 2.78
C GLN A 202 -36.04 -20.74 1.74
N PRO A 203 -37.19 -21.31 2.13
CA PRO A 203 -38.46 -20.98 1.48
C PRO A 203 -38.70 -19.47 1.70
N ALA A 204 -39.38 -18.77 0.78
CA ALA A 204 -39.67 -17.34 0.94
C ALA A 204 -40.30 -17.09 2.32
N ALA A 205 -39.53 -16.50 3.25
CA ALA A 205 -39.90 -16.39 4.66
C ALA A 205 -40.95 -15.30 4.94
N THR A 206 -41.38 -14.60 3.89
CA THR A 206 -42.65 -13.87 3.85
C THR A 206 -43.50 -14.53 2.79
N PRO A 207 -44.78 -14.88 3.07
CA PRO A 207 -45.72 -15.06 1.99
C PRO A 207 -45.78 -13.71 1.26
N TRP A 208 -45.07 -13.63 0.13
CA TRP A 208 -45.51 -12.71 -0.90
C TRP A 208 -46.98 -13.06 -1.18
N PRO A 209 -47.84 -12.08 -1.49
CA PRO A 209 -49.25 -12.34 -1.77
C PRO A 209 -49.49 -13.50 -2.76
N ASP A 210 -48.48 -13.83 -3.58
CA ASP A 210 -48.52 -14.88 -4.61
C ASP A 210 -47.52 -16.06 -4.42
N GLY A 211 -46.92 -16.24 -3.24
CA GLY A 211 -46.29 -17.52 -2.82
C GLY A 211 -45.27 -18.18 -3.78
N ASP A 212 -44.18 -17.48 -4.16
CA ASP A 212 -43.11 -18.09 -4.99
C ASP A 212 -42.31 -19.17 -4.20
N PRO A 213 -42.40 -20.46 -4.58
CA PRO A 213 -41.77 -21.56 -3.84
C PRO A 213 -40.24 -21.70 -4.09
N LEU A 214 -39.63 -20.80 -4.88
CA LEU A 214 -38.22 -20.88 -5.33
C LEU A 214 -37.35 -19.73 -4.79
N ALA A 215 -37.39 -19.44 -3.48
CA ALA A 215 -36.57 -18.40 -2.85
C ALA A 215 -35.07 -18.78 -2.70
N ARG A 216 -34.43 -19.14 -3.83
CA ARG A 216 -33.01 -19.49 -3.93
C ARG A 216 -32.21 -18.36 -4.60
N ALA A 217 -32.33 -17.14 -4.10
CA ALA A 217 -31.75 -15.95 -4.72
C ALA A 217 -30.30 -15.69 -4.27
N GLY A 218 -29.42 -15.46 -5.25
CA GLY A 218 -28.07 -14.94 -5.03
C GLY A 218 -28.05 -13.42 -5.11
N LEU A 219 -27.57 -12.77 -4.05
CA LEU A 219 -27.56 -11.31 -3.95
C LEU A 219 -26.45 -10.68 -4.79
N LEU A 220 -26.71 -9.49 -5.33
CA LEU A 220 -25.75 -8.71 -6.12
C LEU A 220 -24.53 -8.32 -5.29
N ALA A 221 -24.72 -7.94 -4.02
CA ALA A 221 -23.62 -7.58 -3.12
C ALA A 221 -22.59 -8.70 -2.93
N TRP A 222 -22.97 -9.98 -3.11
CA TRP A 222 -22.07 -11.14 -3.01
C TRP A 222 -21.12 -11.30 -4.21
N LYS A 223 -21.31 -10.49 -5.25
CA LYS A 223 -20.35 -10.30 -6.34
C LYS A 223 -19.21 -9.36 -5.94
N LEU A 224 -19.23 -8.80 -4.74
CA LEU A 224 -18.17 -7.93 -4.20
C LEU A 224 -17.49 -8.62 -3.01
N PRO A 225 -16.17 -8.45 -2.81
CA PRO A 225 -15.44 -9.00 -1.65
C PRO A 225 -15.94 -8.41 -0.34
N TRP A 226 -16.56 -7.23 -0.37
CA TRP A 226 -17.00 -6.50 0.81
C TRP A 226 -18.12 -7.23 1.57
N SER A 227 -18.86 -8.12 0.91
CA SER A 227 -19.79 -9.02 1.61
C SER A 227 -19.05 -10.30 2.03
N PHE A 228 -18.73 -10.44 3.31
CA PHE A 228 -18.08 -11.64 3.85
C PHE A 228 -18.96 -12.46 4.79
N LEU A 229 -20.07 -11.88 5.29
CA LEU A 229 -21.07 -12.60 6.07
C LEU A 229 -22.50 -12.18 5.67
N CYS A 230 -23.45 -13.05 5.96
CA CYS A 230 -24.87 -12.74 5.89
C CYS A 230 -25.36 -12.23 7.25
N LEU A 231 -25.85 -10.98 7.30
CA LEU A 231 -26.41 -10.40 8.52
C LEU A 231 -27.73 -11.04 8.94
N THR A 232 -28.55 -11.48 7.99
CA THR A 232 -29.86 -12.11 8.26
C THR A 232 -29.69 -13.42 9.04
N HIS A 233 -28.68 -14.21 8.69
CA HIS A 233 -28.43 -15.51 9.34
C HIS A 233 -27.30 -15.49 10.35
N GLY A 234 -26.51 -14.41 10.42
CA GLY A 234 -25.32 -14.33 11.26
C GLY A 234 -24.29 -15.42 10.92
N ARG A 235 -24.05 -15.67 9.63
CA ARG A 235 -23.11 -16.72 9.18
C ARG A 235 -22.17 -16.18 8.12
N PHE A 236 -20.94 -16.69 8.10
CA PHE A 236 -20.00 -16.37 7.02
C PHE A 236 -20.51 -16.88 5.68
N LEU A 237 -20.22 -16.14 4.62
CA LEU A 237 -20.52 -16.58 3.26
C LEU A 237 -19.53 -17.66 2.83
N LEU A 238 -19.97 -18.50 1.91
CA LEU A 238 -19.16 -19.52 1.27
C LEU A 238 -18.34 -18.90 0.13
N GLY A 239 -17.02 -19.04 0.21
CA GLY A 239 -16.07 -18.61 -0.83
C GLY A 239 -15.82 -19.64 -1.93
N VAL A 240 -15.92 -20.93 -1.59
CA VAL A 240 -15.60 -22.06 -2.45
C VAL A 240 -16.61 -23.19 -2.28
N CYS A 241 -16.95 -23.88 -3.36
CA CYS A 241 -17.84 -25.04 -3.33
C CYS A 241 -17.12 -26.25 -2.69
N PRO A 242 -17.67 -26.90 -1.65
CA PRO A 242 -17.08 -28.11 -1.06
C PRO A 242 -16.94 -29.27 -2.05
N GLY A 243 -17.81 -29.34 -3.06
CA GLY A 243 -17.78 -30.42 -4.05
C GLY A 243 -16.63 -30.31 -5.07
N CYS A 244 -16.31 -29.10 -5.55
CA CYS A 244 -15.30 -28.92 -6.61
C CYS A 244 -14.10 -28.05 -6.23
N GLY A 245 -14.11 -27.42 -5.06
CA GLY A 245 -13.07 -26.49 -4.60
C GLY A 245 -13.02 -25.17 -5.36
N GLN A 246 -13.96 -24.91 -6.27
CA GLN A 246 -14.03 -23.68 -7.07
C GLN A 246 -15.07 -22.73 -6.50
N ARG A 247 -14.86 -21.41 -6.67
CA ARG A 247 -15.85 -20.39 -6.31
C ARG A 247 -17.18 -20.62 -7.05
N PRO A 248 -18.34 -20.61 -6.39
CA PRO A 248 -19.63 -20.80 -7.05
C PRO A 248 -19.88 -19.77 -8.16
N GLY A 249 -20.44 -20.21 -9.31
CA GLY A 249 -20.96 -19.31 -10.34
C GLY A 249 -20.58 -19.63 -11.79
N ASP A 250 -19.61 -20.51 -12.06
CA ASP A 250 -19.22 -21.01 -13.41
C ASP A 250 -19.04 -19.99 -14.55
N GLN A 251 -18.96 -18.68 -14.24
CA GLN A 251 -18.89 -17.60 -15.22
C GLN A 251 -17.49 -17.48 -15.85
N ARG A 252 -17.44 -17.05 -17.13
CA ARG A 252 -16.21 -16.83 -17.90
C ARG A 252 -16.06 -15.36 -18.31
N MET A 253 -14.93 -14.72 -18.00
CA MET A 253 -14.70 -13.30 -18.34
C MET A 253 -14.68 -13.06 -19.84
N GLU A 254 -14.03 -13.94 -20.58
CA GLU A 254 -13.93 -13.94 -22.03
C GLU A 254 -15.27 -14.14 -22.75
N LEU A 255 -16.31 -14.55 -22.00
CA LEU A 255 -17.69 -14.63 -22.48
C LEU A 255 -18.56 -13.54 -21.83
N GLY A 256 -17.99 -12.41 -21.43
CA GLY A 256 -18.72 -11.30 -20.83
C GLY A 256 -19.36 -11.65 -19.48
N ALA A 257 -18.74 -12.54 -18.70
CA ALA A 257 -19.26 -13.11 -17.45
C ALA A 257 -20.48 -14.04 -17.63
N MET A 258 -20.75 -14.55 -18.83
CA MET A 258 -21.76 -15.60 -19.03
C MET A 258 -21.35 -16.93 -18.37
N PRO A 259 -22.31 -17.75 -17.90
CA PRO A 259 -22.05 -19.10 -17.41
C PRO A 259 -21.41 -20.00 -18.47
N ARG A 260 -20.48 -20.86 -18.04
CA ARG A 260 -19.84 -21.86 -18.89
C ARG A 260 -20.86 -22.90 -19.38
N PHE A 261 -21.74 -23.37 -18.50
CA PHE A 261 -22.77 -24.36 -18.82
C PHE A 261 -24.14 -23.72 -19.09
N ARG A 262 -24.16 -22.55 -19.74
CA ARG A 262 -25.37 -21.77 -20.06
C ARG A 262 -26.43 -22.49 -20.90
N THR A 263 -26.05 -23.56 -21.61
CA THR A 263 -26.95 -24.43 -22.39
C THR A 263 -27.53 -25.58 -21.59
N HIS A 264 -27.04 -25.83 -20.37
CA HIS A 264 -27.67 -26.77 -19.45
C HIS A 264 -28.89 -26.14 -18.79
N ALA A 265 -29.86 -26.99 -18.42
CA ALA A 265 -31.01 -26.55 -17.65
C ALA A 265 -30.56 -25.85 -16.35
N ALA A 266 -31.07 -24.66 -16.10
CA ALA A 266 -30.73 -23.86 -14.93
C ALA A 266 -31.18 -24.55 -13.64
N ARG A 267 -30.32 -24.54 -12.61
CA ARG A 267 -30.59 -25.17 -11.30
C ARG A 267 -30.19 -24.25 -10.15
N PRO A 268 -31.06 -23.32 -9.71
CA PRO A 268 -30.81 -22.46 -8.56
C PRO A 268 -30.41 -23.26 -7.32
N GLY A 269 -29.34 -22.82 -6.65
CA GLY A 269 -28.79 -23.49 -5.48
C GLY A 269 -27.89 -24.70 -5.79
N ILE A 270 -27.69 -25.09 -7.05
CA ILE A 270 -26.77 -26.16 -7.42
C ILE A 270 -25.49 -25.57 -8.04
N CYS A 271 -24.34 -26.14 -7.67
CA CYS A 271 -23.06 -25.74 -8.22
C CYS A 271 -22.93 -26.16 -9.69
N MET A 272 -22.87 -25.16 -10.57
CA MET A 272 -22.69 -25.35 -12.01
C MET A 272 -21.22 -25.32 -12.44
N ASN A 273 -20.25 -25.24 -11.52
CA ASN A 273 -18.84 -25.29 -11.89
C ASN A 273 -18.48 -26.63 -12.56
N PRO A 274 -17.37 -26.70 -13.33
CA PRO A 274 -16.84 -27.97 -13.79
C PRO A 274 -16.57 -28.91 -12.61
N ALA A 275 -16.86 -30.20 -12.78
CA ALA A 275 -16.45 -31.24 -11.85
C ALA A 275 -14.90 -31.24 -11.71
N SER A 276 -14.40 -31.53 -10.51
CA SER A 276 -12.96 -31.66 -10.28
C SER A 276 -12.33 -32.66 -11.25
N ARG A 277 -11.07 -32.43 -11.65
CA ARG A 277 -10.34 -33.30 -12.60
C ARG A 277 -10.32 -34.79 -12.21
N HIS A 278 -10.42 -35.10 -10.93
CA HIS A 278 -10.50 -36.49 -10.44
C HIS A 278 -11.83 -37.20 -10.75
N ARG A 279 -12.86 -36.48 -11.20
CA ARG A 279 -14.21 -37.00 -11.48
C ARG A 279 -14.64 -36.85 -12.95
N SER A 280 -13.79 -36.31 -13.81
CA SER A 280 -14.13 -36.09 -15.23
C SER A 280 -13.21 -36.91 -16.15
N SER A 281 -13.83 -37.68 -17.05
CA SER A 281 -13.11 -38.38 -18.13
C SER A 281 -12.47 -37.36 -19.10
N PRO A 282 -11.36 -37.72 -19.77
CA PRO A 282 -10.75 -36.85 -20.78
C PRO A 282 -11.77 -36.48 -21.86
N GLY A 283 -11.98 -35.18 -22.09
CA GLY A 283 -12.81 -34.67 -23.19
C GLY A 283 -14.26 -34.29 -22.84
N VAL A 284 -14.81 -34.69 -21.68
CA VAL A 284 -16.19 -34.32 -21.28
C VAL A 284 -16.18 -33.59 -19.92
N SER A 285 -16.45 -32.30 -19.95
CA SER A 285 -16.56 -31.49 -18.73
C SER A 285 -17.94 -31.69 -18.09
N ALA A 286 -18.05 -32.60 -17.12
CA ALA A 286 -19.26 -32.71 -16.30
C ALA A 286 -19.45 -31.49 -15.39
N ILE A 287 -20.69 -31.20 -14.99
CA ILE A 287 -20.99 -30.21 -13.94
C ILE A 287 -20.73 -30.81 -12.55
N CYS A 288 -20.39 -29.96 -11.58
CA CYS A 288 -20.13 -30.36 -10.19
C CYS A 288 -21.38 -30.90 -9.50
N GLY A 289 -22.51 -30.20 -9.61
CA GLY A 289 -23.80 -30.67 -9.10
C GLY A 289 -23.97 -30.63 -7.58
N TYR A 290 -22.99 -30.13 -6.82
CA TYR A 290 -23.11 -30.01 -5.37
C TYR A 290 -24.26 -29.07 -4.96
N ASP A 291 -25.09 -29.47 -4.00
CA ASP A 291 -26.17 -28.64 -3.48
C ASP A 291 -25.61 -27.58 -2.51
N LEU A 292 -25.55 -26.33 -2.97
CA LEU A 292 -25.03 -25.20 -2.21
C LEU A 292 -25.96 -24.82 -1.05
N THR A 293 -27.22 -25.27 -1.05
CA THR A 293 -28.14 -25.04 0.09
C THR A 293 -27.73 -25.87 1.32
N GLN A 294 -27.00 -26.96 1.11
CA GLN A 294 -26.52 -27.87 2.14
C GLN A 294 -25.05 -27.63 2.52
N ALA A 295 -24.42 -26.61 1.94
CA ALA A 295 -23.02 -26.33 2.21
C ALA A 295 -22.84 -25.89 3.68
N PRO A 296 -21.86 -26.45 4.40
CA PRO A 296 -21.57 -26.04 5.77
C PRO A 296 -21.12 -24.58 5.79
N THR A 297 -21.61 -23.84 6.78
CA THR A 297 -21.17 -22.48 7.08
C THR A 297 -20.93 -22.35 8.58
N THR A 298 -20.14 -21.38 8.99
CA THR A 298 -19.85 -21.12 10.40
C THR A 298 -20.68 -19.93 10.89
N ALA A 299 -21.22 -20.03 12.10
CA ALA A 299 -21.91 -18.92 12.75
C ALA A 299 -20.90 -17.84 13.15
N VAL A 300 -21.33 -16.58 13.03
CA VAL A 300 -20.55 -15.42 13.45
C VAL A 300 -20.93 -15.08 14.89
N THR A 301 -19.95 -15.09 15.77
CA THR A 301 -20.15 -14.78 17.20
C THR A 301 -19.62 -13.40 17.59
N GLY A 302 -18.68 -12.84 16.82
CA GLY A 302 -18.04 -11.56 17.13
C GLY A 302 -18.90 -10.34 16.74
N ARG A 303 -19.24 -9.50 17.72
CA ARG A 303 -19.96 -8.22 17.48
C ARG A 303 -19.24 -7.31 16.50
N ARG A 304 -17.91 -7.22 16.60
CA ARG A 304 -17.04 -6.44 15.69
C ARG A 304 -17.20 -6.85 14.22
N LEU A 305 -17.39 -8.14 13.93
CA LEU A 305 -17.60 -8.65 12.57
C LEU A 305 -18.97 -8.22 12.02
N LEU A 306 -20.01 -8.34 12.85
CA LEU A 306 -21.37 -7.93 12.48
C LEU A 306 -21.48 -6.42 12.27
N ASP A 307 -20.82 -5.64 13.12
CA ASP A 307 -20.77 -4.17 12.99
C ASP A 307 -20.03 -3.78 11.71
N ALA A 308 -18.88 -4.40 11.42
CA ALA A 308 -18.14 -4.17 10.18
C ALA A 308 -18.98 -4.46 8.93
N GLN A 309 -19.69 -5.61 8.88
CA GLN A 309 -20.56 -5.91 7.73
C GLN A 309 -21.77 -4.95 7.65
N ARG A 310 -22.31 -4.47 8.78
CA ARG A 310 -23.37 -3.45 8.78
C ARG A 310 -22.88 -2.14 8.17
N THR A 311 -21.71 -1.67 8.57
CA THR A 311 -21.08 -0.47 7.99
C THR A 311 -20.82 -0.64 6.49
N VAL A 312 -20.31 -1.80 6.07
CA VAL A 312 -20.14 -2.09 4.63
C VAL A 312 -21.47 -2.05 3.89
N ASN A 313 -22.54 -2.60 4.45
CA ASN A 313 -23.85 -2.59 3.79
C ASN A 313 -24.43 -1.17 3.69
N GLN A 314 -24.21 -0.31 4.70
CA GLN A 314 -24.57 1.11 4.64
C GLN A 314 -23.81 1.84 3.53
N LEU A 315 -22.49 1.62 3.44
CA LEU A 315 -21.66 2.15 2.34
C LEU A 315 -22.16 1.67 0.97
N LEU A 316 -22.52 0.39 0.84
CA LEU A 316 -23.09 -0.17 -0.40
C LEU A 316 -24.46 0.41 -0.73
N ALA A 317 -25.21 0.89 0.26
CA ALA A 317 -26.47 1.61 0.08
C ALA A 317 -26.26 3.09 -0.28
N GLY A 318 -25.01 3.57 -0.32
CA GLY A 318 -24.66 4.95 -0.67
C GLY A 318 -24.48 5.89 0.52
N GLU A 319 -24.57 5.39 1.75
CA GLU A 319 -24.41 6.23 2.95
C GLU A 319 -22.94 6.64 3.13
N PRO A 320 -22.62 7.93 3.32
CA PRO A 320 -21.26 8.39 3.56
C PRO A 320 -20.75 7.93 4.94
N LEU A 321 -19.42 7.87 5.10
CA LEU A 321 -18.78 7.49 6.35
C LEU A 321 -17.85 8.60 6.83
N ALA A 322 -17.85 8.85 8.14
CA ALA A 322 -16.90 9.77 8.76
C ALA A 322 -15.48 9.16 8.77
N VAL A 323 -14.54 9.80 8.08
CA VAL A 323 -13.12 9.42 8.02
C VAL A 323 -12.29 10.61 8.49
N ALA A 324 -11.50 10.40 9.56
CA ALA A 324 -10.73 11.47 10.21
C ALA A 324 -11.54 12.74 10.56
N GLY A 325 -12.85 12.58 10.80
CA GLY A 325 -13.74 13.64 11.27
C GLY A 325 -14.57 14.28 10.15
N GLU A 326 -14.32 13.91 8.90
CA GLU A 326 -15.01 14.44 7.72
C GLU A 326 -15.91 13.38 7.09
N LEU A 327 -17.08 13.78 6.59
CA LEU A 327 -17.95 12.88 5.84
C LEU A 327 -17.36 12.64 4.45
N VAL A 328 -17.03 11.38 4.17
CA VAL A 328 -16.41 10.94 2.92
C VAL A 328 -17.38 10.08 2.12
N ALA A 329 -17.40 10.29 0.80
CA ALA A 329 -18.25 9.55 -0.11
C ALA A 329 -17.88 8.05 -0.13
N PRO A 330 -18.85 7.15 -0.36
CA PRO A 330 -18.60 5.70 -0.38
C PRO A 330 -17.48 5.25 -1.32
N SER A 331 -17.37 5.86 -2.52
CA SER A 331 -16.32 5.53 -3.51
C SER A 331 -14.91 5.75 -3.00
N GLU A 332 -14.69 6.86 -2.29
CA GLU A 332 -13.40 7.14 -1.67
C GLU A 332 -13.14 6.21 -0.47
N VAL A 333 -14.16 5.92 0.34
CA VAL A 333 -14.07 4.96 1.45
C VAL A 333 -13.71 3.56 0.95
N PHE A 334 -14.34 3.06 -0.12
CA PHE A 334 -13.97 1.77 -0.72
C PHE A 334 -12.56 1.78 -1.33
N GLY A 335 -12.14 2.93 -1.86
CA GLY A 335 -10.75 3.17 -2.25
C GLY A 335 -9.79 2.94 -1.07
N HIS A 336 -10.05 3.59 0.07
CA HIS A 336 -9.27 3.42 1.29
C HIS A 336 -9.32 2.00 1.85
N LEU A 337 -10.50 1.35 1.87
CA LEU A 337 -10.65 -0.04 2.31
C LEU A 337 -9.80 -0.98 1.46
N ARG A 338 -9.80 -0.81 0.13
CA ARG A 338 -8.94 -1.59 -0.77
C ARG A 338 -7.47 -1.40 -0.44
N SER A 339 -7.03 -0.17 -0.22
CA SER A 339 -5.64 0.16 0.12
C SER A 339 -5.23 -0.45 1.46
N LEU A 340 -6.08 -0.34 2.48
CA LEU A 340 -5.83 -0.89 3.82
C LEU A 340 -5.86 -2.42 3.85
N VAL A 341 -6.86 -3.06 3.26
CA VAL A 341 -6.92 -4.53 3.17
C VAL A 341 -5.68 -5.06 2.43
N SER A 342 -5.27 -4.40 1.34
CA SER A 342 -4.05 -4.76 0.61
C SER A 342 -2.79 -4.63 1.47
N LEU A 343 -2.68 -3.56 2.25
CA LEU A 343 -1.58 -3.34 3.18
C LEU A 343 -1.57 -4.41 4.28
N ILE A 344 -2.72 -4.67 4.91
CA ILE A 344 -2.88 -5.67 5.98
C ILE A 344 -2.48 -7.05 5.47
N LEU A 345 -3.03 -7.52 4.35
CA LEU A 345 -2.66 -8.81 3.75
C LEU A 345 -1.18 -8.87 3.39
N HIS A 346 -0.57 -7.72 3.07
CA HIS A 346 0.85 -7.64 2.78
C HIS A 346 1.72 -7.72 4.03
N VAL A 347 1.43 -7.02 5.13
CA VAL A 347 2.41 -6.84 6.21
C VAL A 347 1.97 -7.35 7.58
N ALA A 348 0.67 -7.47 7.84
CA ALA A 348 0.18 -7.82 9.16
C ALA A 348 0.52 -9.27 9.54
N GLN A 349 0.66 -9.48 10.85
CA GLN A 349 0.80 -10.77 11.53
C GLN A 349 -0.48 -11.06 12.32
N PRO A 350 -0.78 -12.32 12.71
CA PRO A 350 -2.04 -12.66 13.39
C PRO A 350 -2.33 -11.80 14.62
N GLY A 351 -1.31 -11.53 15.45
CA GLY A 351 -1.44 -10.69 16.64
C GLY A 351 -1.76 -9.21 16.36
N ASP A 352 -1.62 -8.72 15.12
CA ASP A 352 -1.89 -7.33 14.77
C ASP A 352 -3.41 -7.05 14.58
N LEU A 353 -4.24 -8.09 14.40
CA LEU A 353 -5.67 -7.96 14.09
C LEU A 353 -6.58 -7.93 15.34
N GLY A 354 -6.00 -8.11 16.53
CA GLY A 354 -6.72 -8.31 17.79
C GLY A 354 -7.33 -9.71 17.89
N GLN A 355 -8.25 -9.90 18.83
CA GLN A 355 -8.92 -11.20 19.01
C GLN A 355 -9.86 -11.48 17.83
N LEU A 356 -9.59 -12.58 17.12
CA LEU A 356 -10.41 -13.08 16.02
C LEU A 356 -11.16 -14.35 16.46
N GLN A 357 -12.27 -14.65 15.78
CA GLN A 357 -12.92 -15.95 15.90
C GLN A 357 -11.99 -17.02 15.31
N ALA A 358 -11.95 -18.23 15.89
CA ALA A 358 -10.96 -19.26 15.58
C ALA A 358 -10.85 -19.59 14.08
N GLU A 359 -11.97 -19.68 13.36
CA GLU A 359 -11.95 -19.97 11.91
C GLU A 359 -11.36 -18.82 11.09
N VAL A 360 -11.60 -17.57 11.50
CA VAL A 360 -11.06 -16.37 10.86
C VAL A 360 -9.56 -16.26 11.14
N ASP A 361 -9.14 -16.54 12.38
CA ASP A 361 -7.74 -16.55 12.79
C ASP A 361 -6.93 -17.60 12.03
N SER A 362 -7.45 -18.83 11.95
CA SER A 362 -6.80 -19.94 11.23
C SER A 362 -6.56 -19.58 9.75
N VAL A 363 -7.58 -19.07 9.05
CA VAL A 363 -7.44 -18.70 7.63
C VAL A 363 -6.45 -17.56 7.45
N PHE A 364 -6.42 -16.59 8.35
CA PHE A 364 -5.44 -15.51 8.28
C PHE A 364 -4.02 -15.99 8.59
N ALA A 365 -3.85 -16.88 9.57
CA ALA A 365 -2.56 -17.50 9.91
C ALA A 365 -2.02 -18.35 8.75
N ASP A 366 -2.87 -19.09 8.05
CA ASP A 366 -2.51 -19.84 6.84
C ASP A 366 -2.04 -18.90 5.72
N HIS A 367 -2.78 -17.81 5.50
CA HIS A 367 -2.38 -16.77 4.53
C HIS A 367 -1.02 -16.15 4.88
N VAL A 368 -0.78 -15.82 6.15
CA VAL A 368 0.49 -15.29 6.63
C VAL A 368 1.62 -16.29 6.41
N SER A 369 1.40 -17.56 6.74
CA SER A 369 2.38 -18.63 6.59
C SER A 369 2.78 -18.83 5.13
N GLU A 370 1.80 -18.92 4.23
CA GLU A 370 2.03 -19.04 2.79
C GLU A 370 2.77 -17.80 2.24
N ARG A 371 2.35 -16.60 2.64
CA ARG A 371 2.99 -15.34 2.24
C ARG A 371 4.45 -15.28 2.65
N ASP A 372 4.76 -15.65 3.88
CA ASP A 372 6.10 -15.56 4.44
C ASP A 372 7.00 -16.69 3.93
N TRP A 373 6.45 -17.88 3.67
CA TRP A 373 7.11 -18.95 2.93
C TRP A 373 7.50 -18.49 1.50
N GLN A 374 6.57 -17.90 0.74
CA GLN A 374 6.86 -17.37 -0.60
C GLN A 374 7.94 -16.28 -0.60
N ARG A 375 8.02 -15.49 0.48
CA ARG A 375 9.09 -14.49 0.65
C ARG A 375 10.43 -15.13 0.93
N ALA A 376 10.46 -16.16 1.78
CA ALA A 376 11.67 -16.91 2.10
C ALA A 376 12.21 -17.62 0.86
N ALA A 377 11.39 -18.41 0.17
CA ALA A 377 11.77 -19.15 -1.04
C ALA A 377 12.37 -18.23 -2.12
N ARG A 378 11.80 -17.03 -2.33
CA ARG A 378 12.35 -16.06 -3.30
C ARG A 378 13.69 -15.46 -2.90
N ARG A 379 13.96 -15.31 -1.60
CA ARG A 379 15.27 -14.82 -1.13
C ARG A 379 16.36 -15.84 -1.44
N GLU A 380 16.01 -17.13 -1.40
CA GLU A 380 16.90 -18.24 -1.74
C GLU A 380 17.11 -18.37 -3.26
N GLU A 381 16.05 -18.28 -4.07
CA GLU A 381 16.12 -18.44 -5.53
C GLU A 381 16.83 -17.29 -6.27
N ALA A 382 16.86 -16.08 -5.71
CA ALA A 382 17.46 -14.91 -6.37
C ALA A 382 18.08 -13.93 -5.36
N PRO A 383 19.23 -14.26 -4.75
CA PRO A 383 19.95 -13.37 -3.85
C PRO A 383 20.27 -12.04 -4.58
N GLY A 384 19.58 -10.98 -4.18
CA GLY A 384 19.74 -9.62 -4.74
C GLY A 384 18.49 -9.02 -5.40
N ARG A 385 17.49 -9.82 -5.81
CA ARG A 385 16.22 -9.29 -6.35
C ARG A 385 15.28 -8.88 -5.20
N LYS A 386 15.25 -7.59 -4.88
CA LYS A 386 14.35 -7.02 -3.87
C LYS A 386 12.94 -6.80 -4.45
N GLY A 387 12.01 -7.73 -4.19
CA GLY A 387 10.60 -7.52 -4.55
C GLY A 387 9.74 -8.78 -4.45
N THR A 388 8.55 -8.64 -3.86
CA THR A 388 7.51 -9.68 -3.84
C THR A 388 6.64 -9.57 -5.10
N SER A 389 6.35 -10.69 -5.77
CA SER A 389 5.33 -10.75 -6.83
C SER A 389 3.88 -10.69 -6.28
N LEU A 390 3.74 -10.70 -4.95
CA LEU A 390 2.44 -10.53 -4.30
C LEU A 390 1.90 -9.14 -4.63
N HIS A 391 0.86 -9.12 -5.44
CA HIS A 391 0.16 -7.91 -5.85
C HIS A 391 -1.26 -7.89 -5.24
N PRO A 392 -1.41 -7.90 -3.90
CA PRO A 392 -2.72 -8.03 -3.24
C PRO A 392 -3.70 -6.92 -3.65
N TYR A 393 -3.20 -5.77 -4.07
CA TYR A 393 -4.02 -4.68 -4.59
C TYR A 393 -4.70 -4.97 -5.93
N LYS A 394 -4.09 -5.80 -6.79
CA LYS A 394 -4.58 -6.03 -8.15
C LYS A 394 -5.72 -7.05 -8.24
N ALA A 395 -5.89 -7.88 -7.21
CA ALA A 395 -6.89 -8.94 -7.22
C ALA A 395 -7.60 -8.98 -5.86
N PRO A 396 -8.95 -9.02 -5.84
CA PRO A 396 -9.68 -9.13 -4.59
C PRO A 396 -9.36 -10.46 -3.89
N PRO A 397 -9.23 -10.48 -2.55
CA PRO A 397 -9.04 -11.73 -1.82
C PRO A 397 -10.27 -12.60 -2.01
N THR A 398 -10.08 -13.89 -2.30
CA THR A 398 -11.20 -14.74 -2.69
C THR A 398 -11.91 -15.45 -1.54
N ASP A 399 -11.32 -15.47 -0.36
CA ASP A 399 -11.90 -16.10 0.82
C ASP A 399 -12.66 -15.05 1.66
N PRO A 400 -13.98 -15.20 1.87
CA PRO A 400 -14.74 -14.37 2.81
C PRO A 400 -14.07 -14.23 4.18
N LEU A 401 -13.44 -15.29 4.70
CA LEU A 401 -12.82 -15.27 6.02
C LEU A 401 -11.57 -14.36 6.06
N LEU A 402 -10.85 -14.18 4.94
CA LEU A 402 -9.79 -13.18 4.86
C LEU A 402 -10.33 -11.75 4.92
N LEU A 403 -11.50 -11.51 4.33
CA LEU A 403 -12.17 -10.20 4.44
C LEU A 403 -12.71 -9.99 5.85
N ALA A 404 -13.26 -11.03 6.47
CA ALA A 404 -13.65 -11.02 7.88
C ALA A 404 -12.49 -10.69 8.82
N ALA A 405 -11.27 -11.15 8.50
CA ALA A 405 -10.08 -10.83 9.28
C ALA A 405 -9.64 -9.37 9.10
N THR A 406 -9.72 -8.83 7.88
CA THR A 406 -9.03 -7.58 7.51
C THR A 406 -9.92 -6.35 7.47
N VAL A 407 -11.19 -6.48 7.05
CA VAL A 407 -12.13 -5.36 6.94
C VAL A 407 -12.41 -4.68 8.29
N PRO A 408 -12.61 -5.40 9.41
CA PRO A 408 -12.84 -4.75 10.69
C PRO A 408 -11.67 -3.84 11.11
N LEU A 409 -10.42 -4.30 10.99
CA LEU A 409 -9.26 -3.46 11.30
C LEU A 409 -9.16 -2.25 10.35
N ALA A 410 -9.44 -2.46 9.06
CA ALA A 410 -9.45 -1.37 8.09
C ALA A 410 -10.49 -0.29 8.46
N LEU A 411 -11.70 -0.70 8.84
CA LEU A 411 -12.74 0.23 9.32
C LEU A 411 -12.33 0.93 10.61
N ASP A 412 -11.79 0.21 11.59
CA ASP A 412 -11.32 0.77 12.87
C ASP A 412 -10.27 1.89 12.67
N ILE A 413 -9.41 1.74 11.65
CA ILE A 413 -8.43 2.79 11.27
C ILE A 413 -9.14 4.00 10.66
N LEU A 414 -10.11 3.79 9.76
CA LEU A 414 -10.80 4.88 9.07
C LEU A 414 -11.69 5.70 10.00
N VAL A 415 -12.40 5.03 10.92
CA VAL A 415 -13.35 5.68 11.85
C VAL A 415 -12.70 6.15 13.15
N ALA A 416 -11.36 6.20 13.22
CA ALA A 416 -10.60 6.53 14.43
C ALA A 416 -10.83 7.95 15.00
N GLY A 417 -11.67 8.77 14.37
CA GLY A 417 -12.05 10.10 14.82
C GLY A 417 -11.27 11.19 14.10
N ASP A 418 -9.97 11.32 14.36
CA ASP A 418 -9.12 12.35 13.76
C ASP A 418 -7.85 11.75 13.13
N LEU A 419 -7.04 12.59 12.46
CA LEU A 419 -5.78 12.20 11.83
C LEU A 419 -4.75 11.62 12.81
N ALA A 420 -4.71 12.12 14.05
CA ALA A 420 -3.73 11.65 15.05
C ALA A 420 -4.06 10.23 15.49
N ARG A 421 -5.33 9.98 15.85
CA ARG A 421 -5.83 8.65 16.21
C ARG A 421 -5.78 7.66 15.06
N MET A 422 -6.03 8.11 13.83
CA MET A 422 -5.80 7.29 12.63
C MET A 422 -4.33 6.87 12.53
N GLY A 423 -3.40 7.81 12.76
CA GLY A 423 -1.97 7.54 12.82
C GLY A 423 -1.62 6.51 13.90
N GLU A 424 -2.14 6.65 15.11
CA GLU A 424 -1.94 5.70 16.21
C GLU A 424 -2.41 4.29 15.84
N ARG A 425 -3.59 4.15 15.24
CA ARG A 425 -4.12 2.85 14.78
C ARG A 425 -3.32 2.25 13.63
N LEU A 426 -2.75 3.09 12.77
CA LEU A 426 -1.96 2.65 11.61
C LEU A 426 -0.49 2.35 11.95
N ALA A 427 0.01 2.86 13.09
CA ALA A 427 1.42 2.75 13.49
C ALA A 427 1.95 1.31 13.54
N PRO A 428 1.23 0.29 14.05
CA PRO A 428 1.69 -1.09 14.01
C PRO A 428 1.93 -1.60 12.58
N LEU A 429 1.01 -1.33 11.65
CA LEU A 429 1.16 -1.73 10.25
C LEU A 429 2.30 -0.98 9.54
N ALA A 430 2.52 0.29 9.88
CA ALA A 430 3.66 1.07 9.38
C ALA A 430 5.00 0.49 9.90
N ALA A 431 5.05 0.03 11.15
CA ALA A 431 6.21 -0.68 11.71
C ALA A 431 6.47 -1.99 10.97
N ARG A 432 5.45 -2.84 10.76
CA ARG A 432 5.56 -4.07 9.94
C ARG A 432 6.05 -3.79 8.53
N THR A 433 5.56 -2.71 7.92
CA THR A 433 6.03 -2.33 6.58
C THR A 433 7.53 -2.05 6.56
N ARG A 434 8.06 -1.40 7.61
CA ARG A 434 9.50 -1.16 7.74
C ARG A 434 10.27 -2.46 7.93
N GLU A 435 9.76 -3.42 8.68
CA GLU A 435 10.38 -4.74 8.83
C GLU A 435 10.49 -5.47 7.48
N VAL A 436 9.42 -5.41 6.67
CA VAL A 436 9.32 -6.12 5.39
C VAL A 436 10.10 -5.42 4.25
N LYS A 437 10.04 -4.09 4.17
CA LYS A 437 10.57 -3.31 3.02
C LYS A 437 11.73 -2.38 3.36
N GLY A 438 12.06 -2.20 4.63
CA GLY A 438 13.16 -1.36 5.09
C GLY A 438 13.05 0.08 4.52
N PRO A 439 14.08 0.57 3.80
CA PRO A 439 14.06 1.91 3.19
C PRO A 439 12.93 2.16 2.20
N GLN A 440 12.37 1.10 1.60
CA GLN A 440 11.29 1.20 0.61
C GLN A 440 9.89 1.22 1.23
N ALA A 441 9.75 1.31 2.56
CA ALA A 441 8.46 1.34 3.25
C ALA A 441 7.47 2.35 2.65
N ARG A 442 7.92 3.58 2.35
CA ARG A 442 7.09 4.62 1.72
C ARG A 442 6.61 4.28 0.31
N GLN A 443 7.33 3.42 -0.41
CA GLN A 443 6.89 3.00 -1.74
C GLN A 443 5.61 2.16 -1.67
N LEU A 444 5.32 1.51 -0.53
CA LEU A 444 4.06 0.78 -0.36
C LEU A 444 2.86 1.71 -0.34
N ALA A 445 2.97 2.93 0.19
CA ALA A 445 1.87 3.90 0.13
C ALA A 445 1.46 4.18 -1.31
N ARG A 446 2.44 4.38 -2.21
CA ARG A 446 2.18 4.57 -3.65
C ARG A 446 1.67 3.29 -4.32
N TYR A 447 2.26 2.14 -3.97
CA TYR A 447 1.91 0.86 -4.57
C TYR A 447 0.48 0.40 -4.20
N PHE A 448 0.02 0.76 -3.00
CA PHE A 448 -1.31 0.45 -2.51
C PHE A 448 -2.28 1.63 -2.58
N HIS A 449 -1.90 2.75 -3.21
CA HIS A 449 -2.77 3.92 -3.35
C HIS A 449 -3.35 4.39 -2.00
N LEU A 450 -2.47 4.57 -1.00
CA LEU A 450 -2.82 5.35 0.18
C LEU A 450 -2.88 6.82 -0.26
N GLU A 451 -4.04 7.44 -0.11
CA GLU A 451 -4.34 8.81 -0.56
C GLU A 451 -4.99 9.61 0.58
N GLY A 452 -5.03 10.95 0.45
CA GLY A 452 -5.75 11.83 1.37
C GLY A 452 -5.30 11.73 2.85
N PRO A 453 -6.27 11.71 3.80
CA PRO A 453 -6.00 11.56 5.24
C PRO A 453 -5.16 10.32 5.58
N LEU A 454 -5.42 9.20 4.88
CA LEU A 454 -4.73 7.94 5.10
C LEU A 454 -3.25 8.00 4.71
N ALA A 455 -2.92 8.63 3.57
CA ALA A 455 -1.53 8.86 3.18
C ALA A 455 -0.79 9.73 4.19
N THR A 456 -1.46 10.79 4.67
CA THR A 456 -0.90 11.74 5.64
C THR A 456 -0.59 11.04 6.97
N ALA A 457 -1.53 10.27 7.50
CA ALA A 457 -1.34 9.48 8.72
C ALA A 457 -0.21 8.44 8.55
N TYR A 458 -0.17 7.74 7.41
CA TYR A 458 0.88 6.76 7.13
C TYR A 458 2.28 7.38 7.06
N ASP A 459 2.41 8.52 6.38
CA ASP A 459 3.68 9.23 6.28
C ASP A 459 4.14 9.80 7.62
N ALA A 460 3.21 10.25 8.46
CA ALA A 460 3.49 10.66 9.84
C ALA A 460 4.07 9.50 10.67
N CYS A 461 3.47 8.30 10.58
CA CYS A 461 4.01 7.09 11.22
C CYS A 461 5.44 6.77 10.72
N LEU A 462 5.73 7.10 9.45
CA LEU A 462 7.03 6.90 8.85
C LEU A 462 8.04 8.04 9.13
N ALA A 463 7.62 9.16 9.71
CA ALA A 463 8.39 10.41 9.78
C ALA A 463 9.66 10.32 10.65
N ASP A 464 9.63 9.60 11.78
CA ASP A 464 10.75 9.49 12.73
C ASP A 464 12.09 9.06 12.08
N ARG A 465 12.01 8.15 11.10
CA ARG A 465 13.17 7.68 10.32
C ARG A 465 13.30 8.32 8.94
N SER A 466 12.52 9.36 8.64
CA SER A 466 12.66 10.13 7.41
C SER A 466 13.98 10.92 7.38
N HIS A 467 14.35 11.41 6.18
CA HIS A 467 15.50 12.31 6.07
C HIS A 467 15.24 13.55 6.91
N LEU A 468 16.26 14.01 7.63
CA LEU A 468 16.17 15.14 8.57
C LEU A 468 15.46 16.36 7.95
N ARG A 469 15.75 16.69 6.68
CA ARG A 469 15.09 17.77 5.94
C ARG A 469 13.55 17.66 5.95
N ARG A 470 13.03 16.45 5.76
CA ARG A 470 11.59 16.19 5.78
C ARG A 470 11.02 16.30 7.19
N ARG A 471 11.70 15.75 8.21
CA ARG A 471 11.28 15.87 9.62
C ARG A 471 11.23 17.32 10.10
N LEU A 472 12.15 18.14 9.59
CA LEU A 472 12.21 19.57 9.87
C LEU A 472 11.19 20.40 9.06
N GLY A 473 10.25 19.78 8.35
CA GLY A 473 9.15 20.47 7.65
C GLY A 473 9.63 21.28 6.46
N ARG A 474 10.69 20.82 5.80
CA ARG A 474 11.30 21.55 4.68
C ARG A 474 10.82 21.08 3.31
N ASP A 475 10.43 19.82 3.23
CA ASP A 475 9.84 19.23 2.02
C ASP A 475 8.30 19.36 2.02
N THR A 476 7.73 20.15 2.95
CA THR A 476 6.29 20.42 3.07
C THR A 476 5.95 21.79 2.50
N HIS A 477 4.74 21.94 1.93
CA HIS A 477 4.27 23.21 1.34
C HIS A 477 4.20 24.36 2.37
N ALA A 478 3.94 24.08 3.64
CA ALA A 478 3.97 25.03 4.75
C ALA A 478 5.37 25.10 5.40
N ARG A 479 6.38 25.54 4.64
CA ARG A 479 7.77 25.61 5.14
C ARG A 479 7.90 26.75 6.17
N PRO A 480 8.45 26.50 7.38
CA PRO A 480 8.82 27.57 8.29
C PRO A 480 9.89 28.46 7.65
N THR A 481 9.63 29.77 7.61
CA THR A 481 10.62 30.78 7.20
C THR A 481 11.37 31.27 8.43
N TYR A 482 12.70 31.27 8.34
CA TYR A 482 13.57 31.85 9.36
C TYR A 482 14.30 33.02 8.74
N ALA A 483 14.45 34.11 9.49
CA ALA A 483 15.05 35.34 9.01
C ALA A 483 16.60 35.26 8.94
N PHE A 484 17.23 34.24 9.52
CA PHE A 484 18.69 34.07 9.47
C PHE A 484 19.13 33.27 8.24
N THR A 485 20.31 33.61 7.71
CA THR A 485 20.99 32.91 6.61
C THR A 485 22.06 31.95 7.16
N PRO A 486 22.60 31.02 6.35
CA PRO A 486 23.73 30.17 6.76
C PRO A 486 24.94 30.92 7.30
N ASP A 487 25.16 32.17 6.86
CA ASP A 487 26.29 32.99 7.29
C ASP A 487 26.21 33.36 8.79
N HIS A 488 24.99 33.33 9.36
CA HIS A 488 24.73 33.60 10.77
C HIS A 488 24.89 32.37 11.68
N VAL A 489 25.18 31.19 11.11
CA VAL A 489 25.37 29.95 11.87
C VAL A 489 26.86 29.77 12.16
N PRO A 490 27.27 29.60 13.44
CA PRO A 490 28.66 29.35 13.76
C PRO A 490 29.07 27.95 13.28
N PRO A 491 30.32 27.74 12.82
CA PRO A 491 30.83 26.43 12.41
C PRO A 491 30.73 25.35 13.49
N GLU A 492 30.91 25.74 14.75
CA GLU A 492 30.60 24.94 15.92
C GLU A 492 29.59 25.69 16.79
N LEU A 493 28.45 25.05 17.07
CA LEU A 493 27.37 25.63 17.88
C LEU A 493 27.89 26.23 19.20
N TRP A 494 27.29 27.29 19.75
CA TRP A 494 27.69 27.83 21.06
C TRP A 494 27.81 26.72 22.13
N PRO A 495 28.95 26.61 22.86
CA PRO A 495 29.19 25.51 23.80
C PRO A 495 28.10 25.36 24.86
N GLU A 496 27.61 26.46 25.41
CA GLU A 496 26.61 26.49 26.48
C GLU A 496 25.27 25.95 25.96
N VAL A 497 24.81 26.46 24.80
CA VAL A 497 23.60 25.98 24.12
C VAL A 497 23.70 24.50 23.77
N TYR A 498 24.86 24.04 23.33
CA TYR A 498 25.09 22.63 23.02
C TYR A 498 24.98 21.76 24.28
N ARG A 499 25.69 22.09 25.35
CA ARG A 499 25.70 21.31 26.60
C ARG A 499 24.33 21.22 27.24
N GLU A 500 23.57 22.31 27.21
CA GLU A 500 22.23 22.35 27.78
C GLU A 500 21.22 21.55 26.95
N ARG A 501 21.19 21.75 25.62
CA ARG A 501 20.07 21.28 24.79
C ARG A 501 20.34 20.01 23.99
N PHE A 502 21.59 19.76 23.60
CA PHE A 502 21.94 18.72 22.63
C PHE A 502 22.86 17.64 23.19
N ALA A 503 23.75 17.97 24.13
CA ALA A 503 24.62 16.99 24.77
C ALA A 503 23.83 15.85 25.45
N PRO A 504 22.71 16.09 26.17
CA PRO A 504 21.90 15.00 26.74
C PRO A 504 21.36 14.03 25.68
N LEU A 505 21.02 14.54 24.48
CA LEU A 505 20.49 13.75 23.37
C LEU A 505 21.55 12.92 22.64
N LEU A 506 22.84 13.24 22.86
CA LEU A 506 23.99 12.58 22.25
C LEU A 506 24.86 11.83 23.28
N ALA A 507 24.54 11.92 24.57
CA ALA A 507 25.27 11.34 25.69
C ALA A 507 25.44 9.82 25.56
N GLY A 508 26.55 9.29 26.06
CA GLY A 508 26.89 7.87 25.98
C GLY A 508 27.30 7.39 24.58
N SER A 509 27.54 8.28 23.62
CA SER A 509 28.22 7.95 22.35
C SER A 509 29.71 8.28 22.41
N ASP A 510 30.47 7.78 21.44
CA ASP A 510 31.87 8.13 21.18
C ASP A 510 32.00 9.41 20.32
N LEU A 511 30.96 10.26 20.29
CA LEU A 511 31.03 11.58 19.67
C LEU A 511 31.64 12.58 20.64
N THR A 512 32.66 13.30 20.19
CA THR A 512 33.22 14.42 20.96
C THR A 512 32.25 15.60 20.95
N GLU A 513 32.37 16.48 21.95
CA GLU A 513 31.60 17.74 22.02
C GLU A 513 31.76 18.55 20.73
N THR A 514 32.99 18.69 20.22
CA THR A 514 33.30 19.35 18.93
C THR A 514 32.52 18.73 17.77
N SER A 515 32.51 17.40 17.67
CA SER A 515 31.76 16.68 16.65
C SER A 515 30.25 16.92 16.75
N GLY A 516 29.70 16.90 17.97
CA GLY A 516 28.29 17.19 18.22
C GLY A 516 27.90 18.63 17.85
N ARG A 517 28.73 19.61 18.25
CA ARG A 517 28.52 21.04 17.94
C ARG A 517 28.54 21.30 16.42
N ARG A 518 29.50 20.72 15.70
CA ARG A 518 29.57 20.78 14.22
C ARG A 518 28.33 20.17 13.57
N PHE A 519 27.90 19.01 14.06
CA PHE A 519 26.69 18.35 13.56
C PHE A 519 25.46 19.25 13.70
N VAL A 520 25.21 19.85 14.87
CA VAL A 520 24.04 20.73 15.07
C VAL A 520 24.13 21.97 14.16
N SER A 521 25.30 22.59 14.02
CA SER A 521 25.50 23.71 13.07
C SER A 521 25.18 23.32 11.64
N MET A 522 25.63 22.15 11.17
CA MET A 522 25.28 21.64 9.84
C MET A 522 23.77 21.46 9.68
N VAL A 523 23.08 20.97 10.72
CA VAL A 523 21.62 20.82 10.71
C VAL A 523 20.91 22.16 10.59
N LEU A 524 21.35 23.18 11.33
CA LEU A 524 20.81 24.55 11.24
C LEU A 524 20.99 25.14 9.83
N VAL A 525 22.15 24.95 9.21
CA VAL A 525 22.38 25.38 7.83
C VAL A 525 21.43 24.68 6.86
N GLN A 526 21.21 23.36 7.03
CA GLN A 526 20.29 22.59 6.17
C GLN A 526 18.82 22.95 6.36
N LEU A 527 18.45 23.49 7.52
CA LEU A 527 17.12 23.99 7.81
C LEU A 527 16.80 25.23 6.96
N VAL A 528 17.77 26.13 6.82
CA VAL A 528 17.59 27.41 6.11
C VAL A 528 18.03 27.38 4.64
N SER A 529 18.93 26.49 4.20
CA SER A 529 19.52 26.46 2.84
C SER A 529 19.36 25.14 2.11
N THR A 530 19.23 25.10 0.76
CA THR A 530 18.99 23.88 -0.07
C THR A 530 20.16 22.91 -0.12
N LEU A 531 21.26 23.26 0.54
CA LEU A 531 22.51 22.52 0.57
C LEU A 531 22.31 21.12 1.15
N ASP A 532 23.06 20.17 0.57
CA ASP A 532 23.19 18.84 1.13
C ASP A 532 24.17 18.88 2.33
N ARG A 533 24.58 17.71 2.83
CA ARG A 533 25.44 17.65 4.02
C ARG A 533 26.85 18.17 3.73
N VAL A 534 27.33 17.98 2.50
CA VAL A 534 28.66 18.42 2.07
C VAL A 534 28.66 19.93 1.89
N GLY A 535 27.66 20.48 1.19
CA GLY A 535 27.48 21.92 1.02
C GLY A 535 27.28 22.66 2.34
N ALA A 536 26.55 22.07 3.29
CA ALA A 536 26.40 22.64 4.63
C ALA A 536 27.74 22.72 5.37
N ALA A 537 28.56 21.66 5.33
CA ALA A 537 29.90 21.67 5.91
C ALA A 537 30.83 22.70 5.23
N GLN A 538 30.82 22.76 3.91
CA GLN A 538 31.62 23.74 3.15
C GLN A 538 31.24 25.18 3.50
N THR A 539 29.94 25.46 3.65
CA THR A 539 29.45 26.80 4.06
C THR A 539 29.95 27.20 5.43
N LEU A 540 30.06 26.23 6.35
CA LEU A 540 30.62 26.41 7.69
C LEU A 540 32.17 26.41 7.70
N GLY A 541 32.83 26.25 6.55
CA GLY A 541 34.29 26.15 6.47
C GLY A 541 34.86 24.85 7.04
N LEU A 542 34.05 23.79 7.12
CA LEU A 542 34.47 22.48 7.63
C LEU A 542 35.00 21.59 6.48
N PRO A 543 36.02 20.73 6.73
CA PRO A 543 36.56 19.82 5.72
C PRO A 543 35.50 18.84 5.17
N PRO A 544 35.31 18.74 3.83
CA PRO A 544 34.30 17.86 3.23
C PRO A 544 34.49 16.37 3.55
N SER A 545 35.74 15.91 3.66
CA SER A 545 36.10 14.49 3.83
C SER A 545 35.55 13.84 5.10
N HIS A 546 35.27 14.62 6.14
CA HIS A 546 34.76 14.12 7.43
C HIS A 546 33.28 14.46 7.69
N ALA A 547 32.69 15.34 6.89
CA ALA A 547 31.35 15.87 7.11
C ALA A 547 30.25 14.80 7.01
N ALA A 548 30.30 13.95 5.98
CA ALA A 548 29.30 12.90 5.77
C ALA A 548 29.34 11.81 6.84
N GLY A 549 30.55 11.37 7.22
CA GLY A 549 30.75 10.36 8.26
C GLY A 549 30.29 10.85 9.64
N LEU A 550 30.70 12.06 10.03
CA LEU A 550 30.25 12.72 11.26
C LEU A 550 28.73 12.83 11.30
N TYR A 551 28.13 13.37 10.26
CA TYR A 551 26.69 13.56 10.20
C TYR A 551 25.93 12.24 10.32
N ASN A 552 26.35 11.20 9.60
CA ASN A 552 25.73 9.89 9.65
C ASN A 552 25.86 9.24 11.03
N LYS A 553 27.01 9.38 11.68
CA LYS A 553 27.24 8.89 13.03
C LYS A 553 26.35 9.59 14.04
N ALA A 554 26.31 10.92 14.02
CA ALA A 554 25.51 11.72 14.94
C ALA A 554 24.00 11.52 14.77
N ILE A 555 23.49 11.54 13.53
CA ILE A 555 22.07 11.24 13.30
C ILE A 555 21.73 9.78 13.62
N GLY A 556 22.70 8.86 13.46
CA GLY A 556 22.58 7.46 13.87
C GLY A 556 22.37 7.33 15.37
N VAL A 557 23.16 8.04 16.18
CA VAL A 557 23.04 8.10 17.63
C VAL A 557 21.67 8.64 18.08
N VAL A 558 21.24 9.77 17.50
CA VAL A 558 19.92 10.36 17.82
C VAL A 558 18.79 9.35 17.55
N ARG A 559 18.90 8.60 16.44
CA ARG A 559 17.89 7.62 16.03
C ARG A 559 17.91 6.34 16.87
N SER A 560 19.09 5.77 17.15
CA SER A 560 19.20 4.52 17.90
C SER A 560 18.72 4.66 19.35
N ARG A 561 18.74 5.88 19.88
CA ARG A 561 18.28 6.21 21.24
C ARG A 561 16.85 6.74 21.32
N GLY A 562 16.12 6.81 20.20
CA GLY A 562 14.74 7.33 20.20
C GLY A 562 14.63 8.83 20.48
N HIS A 563 15.72 9.60 20.34
CA HIS A 563 15.75 11.03 20.64
C HIS A 563 15.42 11.93 19.44
N THR A 564 14.93 11.38 18.32
CA THR A 564 14.58 12.14 17.12
C THR A 564 13.66 13.32 17.40
N ALA A 565 12.51 13.08 18.05
CA ALA A 565 11.48 14.11 18.23
C ALA A 565 11.98 15.24 19.13
N ALA A 566 12.67 14.88 20.23
CA ALA A 566 13.32 15.83 21.12
C ALA A 566 14.39 16.66 20.38
N PHE A 567 15.24 16.00 19.58
CA PHE A 567 16.26 16.67 18.78
C PHE A 567 15.66 17.66 17.77
N ASP A 568 14.66 17.23 17.01
CA ASP A 568 14.01 18.08 16.00
C ASP A 568 13.30 19.28 16.66
N THR A 569 12.73 19.09 17.85
CA THR A 569 12.13 20.16 18.66
C THR A 569 13.19 21.19 19.10
N GLN A 570 14.32 20.73 19.64
CA GLN A 570 15.40 21.62 20.08
C GLN A 570 16.04 22.39 18.91
N VAL A 571 16.18 21.76 17.74
CA VAL A 571 16.65 22.44 16.52
C VAL A 571 15.68 23.54 16.09
N ARG A 572 14.37 23.29 16.08
CA ARG A 572 13.36 24.30 15.70
C ARG A 572 13.28 25.45 16.70
N ALA A 573 13.35 25.16 18.00
CA ALA A 573 13.37 26.17 19.05
C ALA A 573 14.58 27.10 18.87
N LEU A 574 15.78 26.52 18.73
CA LEU A 574 17.00 27.29 18.49
C LEU A 574 16.96 28.10 17.20
N ALA A 575 16.41 27.54 16.12
CA ALA A 575 16.24 28.28 14.87
C ALA A 575 15.29 29.46 15.01
N SER A 576 14.21 29.31 15.78
CA SER A 576 13.25 30.38 16.07
C SER A 576 13.89 31.49 16.89
N GLU A 577 14.67 31.13 17.93
CA GLU A 577 15.44 32.08 18.73
C GLU A 577 16.45 32.85 17.88
N LEU A 578 17.23 32.17 17.04
CA LEU A 578 18.21 32.80 16.16
C LEU A 578 17.54 33.73 15.13
N SER A 579 16.35 33.35 14.65
CA SER A 579 15.55 34.16 13.74
C SER A 579 15.02 35.44 14.39
N ALA A 580 14.74 35.40 15.70
CA ALA A 580 14.21 36.53 16.45
C ALA A 580 15.28 37.55 16.89
N ARG A 581 16.57 37.17 16.88
CA ARG A 581 17.66 38.09 17.27
C ARG A 581 17.82 39.24 16.28
N VAL A 582 17.99 40.46 16.80
CA VAL A 582 18.23 41.67 15.99
C VAL A 582 19.73 41.78 15.66
N ASP A 583 20.59 41.36 16.59
CA ASP A 583 22.05 41.44 16.57
C ASP A 583 22.71 40.14 16.07
N ARG A 584 22.27 39.65 14.90
CA ARG A 584 22.83 38.41 14.35
C ARG A 584 24.28 38.61 13.91
N VAL A 585 25.14 37.72 14.37
CA VAL A 585 26.55 37.68 14.00
C VAL A 585 26.73 37.04 12.63
N ASP A 586 27.38 37.73 11.68
CA ASP A 586 27.87 37.11 10.44
C ASP A 586 29.21 36.41 10.70
N TYR A 587 29.15 35.10 10.97
CA TYR A 587 30.33 34.28 11.22
C TYR A 587 31.18 34.09 9.96
N ARG A 588 30.60 34.20 8.76
CA ARG A 588 31.35 34.08 7.52
C ARG A 588 32.18 35.33 7.27
N ALA A 589 31.61 36.52 7.48
CA ALA A 589 32.33 37.79 7.43
C ALA A 589 33.47 37.80 8.44
N ARG A 590 33.22 37.38 9.69
CA ARG A 590 34.27 37.23 10.73
C ARG A 590 35.42 36.33 10.29
N ARG A 591 35.12 35.14 9.75
CA ARG A 591 36.17 34.23 9.25
C ARG A 591 36.99 34.85 8.13
N ARG A 592 36.34 35.56 7.19
CA ARG A 592 37.01 36.26 6.09
C ARG A 592 37.93 37.36 6.60
N ALA A 593 37.46 38.21 7.50
CA ALA A 593 38.24 39.31 8.06
C ALA A 593 39.47 38.82 8.86
N LEU A 594 39.35 37.65 9.49
CA LEU A 594 40.43 37.05 10.29
C LEU A 594 41.30 36.05 9.51
N THR A 595 41.27 36.04 8.17
CA THR A 595 42.04 35.08 7.35
C THR A 595 43.56 35.22 7.54
N GLU A 596 44.05 36.43 7.79
CA GLU A 596 45.48 36.71 8.03
C GLU A 596 45.85 36.85 9.52
N PHE A 597 44.95 36.49 10.43
CA PHE A 597 45.17 36.59 11.87
C PHE A 597 46.09 35.45 12.37
N ARG A 598 47.40 35.61 12.18
CA ARG A 598 48.41 34.56 12.41
C ARG A 598 49.16 34.68 13.74
N GLU A 599 49.34 35.89 14.24
CA GLU A 599 50.07 36.17 15.48
C GLU A 599 49.55 37.45 16.11
N LEU A 600 49.56 37.55 17.44
CA LEU A 600 49.33 38.82 18.13
C LEU A 600 50.55 39.73 17.95
N THR A 601 50.32 41.03 17.75
CA THR A 601 51.43 41.98 17.71
C THR A 601 52.09 42.09 19.10
N PRO A 602 53.37 42.49 19.19
CA PRO A 602 54.02 42.74 20.48
C PRO A 602 53.24 43.75 21.34
N GLN A 603 52.58 44.73 20.70
CA GLN A 603 51.72 45.69 21.37
C GLN A 603 50.46 45.03 21.95
N GLN A 604 49.72 44.27 21.14
CA GLN A 604 48.53 43.52 21.62
C GLN A 604 48.88 42.56 22.76
N TRP A 605 50.10 42.00 22.75
CA TRP A 605 50.59 41.15 23.83
C TRP A 605 50.90 41.95 25.11
N ALA A 606 51.55 43.11 24.99
CA ALA A 606 51.85 43.99 26.12
C ALA A 606 50.57 44.48 26.81
N GLU A 607 49.52 44.75 26.03
CA GLU A 607 48.18 45.13 26.50
C GLU A 607 47.48 44.04 27.33
N LEU A 608 47.96 42.78 27.30
CA LEU A 608 47.46 41.71 28.18
C LEU A 608 47.88 41.91 29.66
N GLY A 609 48.83 42.81 29.94
CA GLY A 609 49.25 43.18 31.31
C GLY A 609 50.06 42.09 32.03
N LEU A 610 50.82 41.29 31.29
CA LEU A 610 51.57 40.15 31.83
C LEU A 610 52.99 40.54 32.28
N PRO A 611 53.50 40.01 33.40
CA PRO A 611 54.80 40.40 33.96
C PRO A 611 56.03 39.90 33.17
N GLN A 612 55.86 39.12 32.09
CA GLN A 612 56.94 38.52 31.31
C GLN A 612 57.03 39.08 29.88
N GLY A 613 57.61 40.27 29.71
CA GLY A 613 58.09 40.82 28.43
C GLY A 613 57.11 40.79 27.24
N ALA A 614 57.65 40.90 26.02
CA ALA A 614 56.88 40.92 24.76
C ALA A 614 56.24 39.56 24.36
N GLY A 615 56.32 38.55 25.23
CA GLY A 615 55.94 37.17 24.93
C GLY A 615 56.86 36.50 23.89
N THR A 616 56.95 35.17 23.92
CA THR A 616 57.63 34.46 22.83
C THR A 616 56.75 34.48 21.55
N PRO A 617 57.34 34.44 20.34
CA PRO A 617 56.55 34.34 19.10
C PRO A 617 55.59 33.14 19.10
N THR A 618 56.01 32.04 19.74
CA THR A 618 55.17 30.85 19.90
C THR A 618 53.94 31.11 20.77
N GLN A 619 54.09 31.82 21.89
CA GLN A 619 52.98 32.17 22.78
C GLN A 619 52.02 33.13 22.10
N ARG A 620 52.52 34.16 21.39
CA ARG A 620 51.68 35.11 20.65
C ARG A 620 50.88 34.43 19.55
N ARG A 621 51.48 33.48 18.82
CA ARG A 621 50.79 32.68 17.79
C ARG A 621 49.70 31.79 18.39
N ASN A 622 49.99 31.09 19.48
CA ASN A 622 48.99 30.22 20.12
C ASN A 622 47.84 31.02 20.74
N ALA A 623 48.13 32.20 21.30
CA ALA A 623 47.10 33.13 21.75
C ALA A 623 46.25 33.67 20.60
N ALA A 624 46.86 34.00 19.45
CA ALA A 624 46.13 34.37 18.25
C ALA A 624 45.21 33.23 17.77
N ALA A 625 45.69 31.98 17.80
CA ALA A 625 44.85 30.82 17.48
C ALA A 625 43.64 30.68 18.41
N TRP A 626 43.81 30.96 19.71
CA TRP A 626 42.71 30.96 20.67
C TRP A 626 41.72 32.11 20.44
N VAL A 627 42.21 33.35 20.24
CA VAL A 627 41.36 34.52 19.97
C VAL A 627 40.55 34.31 18.69
N TRP A 628 41.19 33.82 17.63
CA TRP A 628 40.52 33.46 16.39
C TRP A 628 39.42 32.42 16.61
N SER A 629 39.71 31.35 17.37
CA SER A 629 38.75 30.29 17.68
C SER A 629 37.58 30.82 18.49
N HIS A 630 37.84 31.71 19.45
CA HIS A 630 36.81 32.34 20.28
C HIS A 630 35.86 33.21 19.45
N LEU A 631 36.38 33.97 18.49
CA LEU A 631 35.59 34.88 17.65
C LEU A 631 34.82 34.18 16.53
N THR A 632 35.40 33.12 15.96
CA THR A 632 34.82 32.39 14.82
C THR A 632 34.02 31.16 15.23
N LEU A 633 34.15 30.71 16.49
CA LEU A 633 33.63 29.45 17.00
C LEU A 633 34.04 28.24 16.14
N GLN A 634 35.31 28.21 15.72
CA GLN A 634 35.96 27.06 15.07
C GLN A 634 37.05 26.45 15.95
N ASP A 635 37.44 25.20 15.67
CA ASP A 635 38.55 24.55 16.38
C ASP A 635 39.84 25.35 16.15
N PRO A 636 40.61 25.70 17.21
CA PRO A 636 41.87 26.42 17.06
C PRO A 636 42.84 25.80 16.06
N LYS A 637 42.78 24.48 15.83
CA LYS A 637 43.58 23.75 14.83
C LYS A 637 43.31 24.15 13.39
N ASP A 638 42.17 24.80 13.15
CA ASP A 638 41.75 25.34 11.85
C ASP A 638 42.12 26.83 11.70
N SER A 639 42.75 27.43 12.73
CA SER A 639 43.19 28.84 12.71
C SER A 639 44.33 29.07 11.71
N PRO A 640 44.36 30.24 11.02
CA PRO A 640 45.50 30.67 10.21
C PRO A 640 46.84 30.69 10.96
N ALA A 641 46.80 30.92 12.28
CA ALA A 641 47.97 30.89 13.16
C ALA A 641 48.64 29.51 13.25
N LEU A 642 47.88 28.42 13.06
CA LEU A 642 48.38 27.04 13.09
C LEU A 642 48.42 26.40 11.70
N ALA A 643 48.18 27.17 10.63
CA ALA A 643 48.21 26.68 9.27
C ALA A 643 49.65 26.59 8.75
N SER A 644 50.05 25.40 8.29
CA SER A 644 51.27 25.17 7.50
C SER A 644 50.96 24.29 6.29
N ARG A 645 51.68 24.50 5.17
CA ARG A 645 51.60 23.65 3.97
C ARG A 645 52.21 22.26 4.21
N ASP A 646 53.15 22.15 5.13
CA ASP A 646 53.79 20.90 5.54
C ASP A 646 52.98 20.22 6.66
N SER A 647 52.63 18.94 6.45
CA SER A 647 51.85 18.14 7.41
C SER A 647 52.59 17.89 8.71
N SER A 648 53.92 17.69 8.66
CA SER A 648 54.75 17.43 9.84
C SER A 648 54.87 18.67 10.72
N GLN A 649 55.11 19.82 10.09
CA GLN A 649 55.12 21.12 10.78
C GLN A 649 53.73 21.43 11.36
N ARG A 650 52.65 21.17 10.62
CA ARG A 650 51.29 21.40 11.12
C ARG A 650 51.00 20.58 12.38
N GLU A 651 51.45 19.33 12.46
CA GLU A 651 51.25 18.53 13.67
C GLU A 651 52.11 19.03 14.84
N SER A 652 53.35 19.46 14.57
CA SER A 652 54.20 20.12 15.58
C SER A 652 53.55 21.40 16.14
N LEU A 653 52.98 22.25 15.27
CA LEU A 653 52.25 23.45 15.68
C LEU A 653 51.04 23.11 16.57
N ARG A 654 50.31 22.05 16.25
CA ARG A 654 49.15 21.58 17.01
C ARG A 654 49.55 21.00 18.36
N GLU A 655 50.66 20.27 18.43
CA GLU A 655 51.23 19.77 19.69
C GLU A 655 51.68 20.93 20.59
N VAL A 656 52.36 21.92 20.03
CA VAL A 656 52.77 23.13 20.77
C VAL A 656 51.56 23.93 21.26
N TYR A 657 50.49 24.02 20.46
CA TYR A 657 49.23 24.61 20.91
C TYR A 657 48.56 23.81 22.03
N ARG A 658 48.61 22.47 21.98
CA ARG A 658 48.08 21.61 23.07
C ARG A 658 48.78 21.93 24.39
N ARG A 659 50.11 22.04 24.40
CA ARG A 659 50.88 22.43 25.59
C ARG A 659 50.51 23.83 26.09
N PHE A 660 50.35 24.79 25.19
CA PHE A 660 49.89 26.14 25.55
C PHE A 660 48.49 26.13 26.18
N ARG A 661 47.57 25.35 25.62
CA ARG A 661 46.20 25.21 26.13
C ARG A 661 46.18 24.62 27.54
N ASP A 662 47.03 23.63 27.79
CA ASP A 662 47.03 22.88 29.04
C ASP A 662 47.82 23.62 30.16
N GLY A 663 48.79 24.47 29.80
CA GLY A 663 49.56 25.29 30.75
C GLY A 663 49.15 26.77 30.78
N ASP A 664 49.53 27.53 29.74
CA ASP A 664 49.45 28.99 29.72
C ASP A 664 48.01 29.54 29.61
N LEU A 665 47.13 28.88 28.84
CA LEU A 665 45.82 29.41 28.51
C LEU A 665 44.94 29.66 29.75
N GLN A 666 45.01 28.81 30.77
CA GLN A 666 44.18 28.99 31.97
C GLN A 666 44.48 30.31 32.67
N ARG A 667 45.77 30.68 32.73
CA ARG A 667 46.23 31.97 33.27
C ARG A 667 45.86 33.14 32.35
N LEU A 668 45.99 32.97 31.04
CA LEU A 668 45.83 34.05 30.06
C LEU A 668 44.37 34.32 29.64
N ARG A 669 43.44 33.39 29.91
CA ARG A 669 42.07 33.42 29.40
C ARG A 669 41.32 34.74 29.67
N PRO A 670 41.35 35.34 30.88
CA PRO A 670 40.63 36.60 31.13
C PRO A 670 41.14 37.75 30.26
N ALA A 671 42.45 37.85 30.08
CA ALA A 671 43.07 38.89 29.25
C ALA A 671 42.79 38.67 27.76
N LEU A 672 42.87 37.42 27.29
CA LEU A 672 42.57 37.08 25.91
C LEU A 672 41.09 37.29 25.55
N LYS A 673 40.16 37.12 26.50
CA LYS A 673 38.74 37.47 26.30
C LYS A 673 38.55 38.96 26.02
N ARG A 674 39.18 39.82 26.83
CA ARG A 674 39.15 41.29 26.60
C ARG A 674 39.76 41.67 25.26
N LEU A 675 40.89 41.05 24.91
CA LEU A 675 41.50 41.27 23.60
C LEU A 675 40.58 40.80 22.46
N ALA A 676 39.89 39.66 22.62
CA ALA A 676 38.92 39.22 21.62
C ALA A 676 37.76 40.20 21.45
N GLU A 677 37.25 40.81 22.54
CA GLU A 677 36.23 41.87 22.48
C GLU A 677 36.73 43.11 21.72
N GLN A 678 37.98 43.53 21.96
CA GLN A 678 38.61 44.63 21.23
C GLN A 678 38.78 44.32 19.75
N VAL A 679 39.29 43.13 19.42
CA VAL A 679 39.42 42.66 18.03
C VAL A 679 38.03 42.61 17.38
N GLN A 680 37.00 42.13 18.08
CA GLN A 680 35.63 42.10 17.57
C GLN A 680 35.08 43.50 17.31
N ALA A 681 35.34 44.47 18.18
CA ALA A 681 34.93 45.86 17.98
C ALA A 681 35.60 46.48 16.75
N GLY A 682 36.85 46.11 16.46
CA GLY A 682 37.58 46.54 15.26
C GLY A 682 37.17 45.83 13.96
N LEU A 683 36.34 44.79 14.02
CA LEU A 683 35.79 44.09 12.83
C LEU A 683 34.44 44.68 12.36
N GLY A 684 33.84 45.58 13.16
CA GLY A 684 32.50 46.12 12.97
C GLY A 684 32.40 47.35 12.10
#